data_AF-A0A819ZQL0-F1
#
_entry.id   AF-A0A819ZQL0-F1
#
_cell.length_a   1.000
_cell.length_b   1.000
_cell.length_c   1.000
_cell.angle_alpha   90.00
_cell.angle_beta   90.00
_cell.angle_gamma   90.00
#
_symmetry.space_group_name_H-M   'P 1'
#
loop_
_entity.id
_entity.type
_entity.pdbx_description
1 polymer ?
#
loop_
_entity_poly.entity_id
_entity_poly.type
_entity_poly.pdbx_seq_one_letter_code
_entity_poly.pdbx_strand_id
1 'polypeptide(L)'
;MFLKKQLTSSSTRHNIQQLIASGRTEALASSPQQRIYLHEQLYFHVSDLSVYNILVPLKVKYGSVSIEHIHSSLCSVIEQYTILRTAVYLDQVNNQIEQHIQPLTDDIYSFQHSQGISTSEQLDDLLTNESTKKYFDVTKGKVLRCHVVQRSTENHDHSLHQDDLIIFNVHHIAFDLSSVKPFVTAFEQACFTDDDYQSTLSIPQYIDFALYEQAMLSDINVNSKMNKARRFWSNLMHDYDWYRIRRLVPEEDTNNKIRSGHGLSVAFHIEQDIVDAMILFTSSNNITMFSLSLACYYAFLYKLINDDDLCVAGVIANRSKEEMKNMIGMFVNLVLYRIKIEPNNSFSYFVQKVQQLCADVLEHASLPYQQIIETQGKLKHHALPSSSFQYESLMSTLTQNTSTELTVSEGCVLSALDDRDTSHGNGIALFDLTLIVSHDHYARTTKCFLDCSTDIFQNQTNVDLLANRFKHILTQLFCSSIVGEPVYSQCTISISNLSFILSEEIEEIQNVIFHRLPTIENEAPASYAQARIWLDERIRFDPNKPQVAIYNMPFQYRLYPEHTLSLKRLLHALQLIVLKHESLHTSLVFDTEKNQVIQRIIDLNTNHKQMLSIIETTYETDEQLTEIMHDEKRNPQLFDLTQGLVFRCHIIYYKQISSNHLLSDKDILIFNFHHSVFDYPSMNLFLHDLNQAYTSSQLLYDDNTNLRYLDYAVIEQQMLMSGASMFWLDALHDCKFDQSLSLPYDRYRLSNEHRTGRGTSISFDFGQDLSHDFLIHSSSNNISLEQLALATYYAFLFQLTNGEKDLCIGINTHGRYRDELNSIIGMFVNAIPLRCQLDPHLSFHELTKHVRDIMINYIKYSYFPLQRILNQHPNISSPVFLDTSFEFISSMTKDEENEIMLGDSRLYLLPYSVKISEDEIMSKFDFIVSFQHDLNLNEISCTINASLDLFNAETVCIITQRLQTTLQQKFASFDRQINKPIYELSLALSSEQYLMQSLNNTQISFPSSLTCIHHAFVYQVMKHPQKLAVELDDQSLAYCELLHYVQVLSVSLINEYPVLPGQIVCGCFIT
;
A
#
# COMPACT_ATOMS: atom_id res chain seq x y z
N MET A 1 26.68 36.31 -43.64
CA MET A 1 26.06 36.96 -44.83
C MET A 1 25.92 36.02 -46.05
N PHE A 2 26.65 34.90 -46.10
CA PHE A 2 26.53 33.87 -47.15
C PHE A 2 25.28 32.96 -47.00
N LEU A 3 24.74 32.80 -45.79
CA LEU A 3 23.52 32.03 -45.48
C LEU A 3 22.20 32.65 -45.97
N LYS A 4 22.19 33.94 -46.38
CA LYS A 4 20.94 34.64 -46.74
C LYS A 4 20.50 34.43 -48.20
N LYS A 5 21.32 33.77 -49.03
CA LYS A 5 21.10 33.69 -50.50
C LYS A 5 20.58 32.33 -51.01
N GLN A 6 20.49 31.29 -50.18
CA GLN A 6 19.97 29.98 -50.59
C GLN A 6 18.50 29.70 -50.24
N LEU A 7 17.81 30.58 -49.49
CA LEU A 7 16.43 30.36 -49.02
C LEU A 7 15.35 31.11 -49.83
N THR A 8 15.66 31.62 -51.03
CA THR A 8 14.73 32.43 -51.85
C THR A 8 14.25 31.74 -53.13
N SER A 9 13.98 30.42 -53.10
CA SER A 9 13.16 29.76 -54.12
C SER A 9 11.85 29.26 -53.50
N SER A 10 10.71 29.60 -54.10
CA SER A 10 9.38 29.22 -53.58
C SER A 10 9.13 27.70 -53.57
N SER A 11 9.94 26.92 -54.31
CA SER A 11 9.86 25.46 -54.35
C SER A 11 10.49 24.77 -53.13
N THR A 12 11.39 25.42 -52.38
CA THR A 12 12.02 24.80 -51.19
C THR A 12 11.13 24.87 -49.94
N ARG A 13 10.13 25.75 -49.88
CA ARG A 13 9.20 25.82 -48.74
C ARG A 13 8.24 24.64 -48.65
N HIS A 14 7.93 23.96 -49.76
CA HIS A 14 7.09 22.74 -49.75
C HIS A 14 7.87 21.49 -49.31
N ASN A 15 9.20 21.45 -49.47
CA ASN A 15 10.02 20.29 -49.08
C ASN A 15 10.44 20.26 -47.60
N ILE A 16 10.27 21.35 -46.84
CA ILE A 16 10.62 21.39 -45.41
C ILE A 16 9.72 20.47 -44.54
N GLN A 17 8.61 19.96 -45.10
CA GLN A 17 7.67 19.11 -44.37
C GLN A 17 7.97 17.60 -44.44
N GLN A 18 8.79 17.11 -45.38
CA GLN A 18 9.03 15.67 -45.59
C GLN A 18 10.50 15.30 -45.34
N LEU A 19 10.73 14.14 -44.72
CA LEU A 19 12.08 13.59 -44.48
C LEU A 19 12.48 12.80 -45.75
N ILE A 20 13.38 13.35 -46.56
CA ILE A 20 13.75 12.80 -47.88
C ILE A 20 15.27 12.58 -47.93
N ALA A 21 15.72 11.53 -48.61
CA ALA A 21 17.14 11.26 -48.85
C ALA A 21 17.82 12.42 -49.59
N SER A 22 18.82 13.06 -48.96
CA SER A 22 19.54 14.21 -49.51
C SER A 22 20.78 13.85 -50.32
N GLY A 23 21.32 12.64 -50.11
CA GLY A 23 22.59 12.18 -50.70
C GLY A 23 23.82 12.90 -50.15
N ARG A 24 23.71 13.67 -49.06
CA ARG A 24 24.85 14.34 -48.42
C ARG A 24 25.67 13.37 -47.59
N THR A 25 26.98 13.62 -47.54
CA THR A 25 27.93 12.89 -46.67
C THR A 25 28.34 13.70 -45.45
N GLU A 26 28.10 15.01 -45.45
CA GLU A 26 28.42 15.94 -44.36
C GLU A 26 27.23 16.86 -44.03
N ALA A 27 27.04 17.14 -42.75
CA ALA A 27 26.04 18.06 -42.22
C ALA A 27 26.42 18.52 -40.81
N LEU A 28 25.73 19.53 -40.31
CA LEU A 28 25.74 19.82 -38.87
C LEU A 28 25.19 18.60 -38.11
N ALA A 29 25.80 18.30 -36.96
CA ALA A 29 25.34 17.23 -36.08
C ALA A 29 23.91 17.53 -35.57
N SER A 30 23.13 16.50 -35.30
CA SER A 30 21.81 16.66 -34.68
C SER A 30 21.93 17.19 -33.26
N SER A 31 20.87 17.79 -32.72
CA SER A 31 20.88 18.35 -31.37
C SER A 31 21.24 17.29 -30.29
N PRO A 32 20.74 16.03 -30.35
CA PRO A 32 21.22 14.98 -29.46
C PRO A 32 22.71 14.63 -29.61
N GLN A 33 23.24 14.58 -30.83
CA GLN A 33 24.67 14.32 -31.08
C GLN A 33 25.54 15.44 -30.51
N GLN A 34 25.15 16.70 -30.71
CA GLN A 34 25.84 17.87 -30.15
C GLN A 34 25.92 17.78 -28.62
N ARG A 35 24.80 17.44 -27.96
CA ARG A 35 24.74 17.28 -26.51
C ARG A 35 25.68 16.18 -26.02
N ILE A 36 25.62 14.99 -26.62
CA ILE A 36 26.48 13.86 -26.24
C ILE A 36 27.95 14.21 -26.43
N TYR A 37 28.32 14.75 -27.60
CA TYR A 37 29.69 15.14 -27.89
C TYR A 37 30.22 16.15 -26.87
N LEU A 38 29.48 17.23 -26.60
CA LEU A 38 29.88 18.26 -25.64
C LEU A 38 29.96 17.72 -24.21
N HIS A 39 29.02 16.85 -23.82
CA HIS A 39 29.06 16.20 -22.54
C HIS A 39 30.30 15.33 -22.43
N GLU A 40 30.57 14.43 -23.39
CA GLU A 40 31.74 13.56 -23.38
C GLU A 40 33.06 14.35 -23.30
N GLN A 41 33.21 15.46 -24.03
CA GLN A 41 34.41 16.32 -23.96
C GLN A 41 34.67 16.91 -22.56
N LEU A 42 33.64 17.08 -21.73
CA LEU A 42 33.81 17.55 -20.35
C LEU A 42 34.30 16.43 -19.41
N TYR A 43 34.00 15.16 -19.71
CA TYR A 43 34.28 14.00 -18.84
C TYR A 43 35.53 13.24 -19.26
N PHE A 44 35.91 13.32 -20.53
CA PHE A 44 37.01 12.55 -21.15
C PHE A 44 38.36 12.71 -20.43
N HIS A 45 38.53 13.79 -19.65
CA HIS A 45 39.77 14.07 -18.90
C HIS A 45 39.64 13.85 -17.39
N VAL A 46 38.45 13.48 -16.88
CA VAL A 46 38.13 13.45 -15.44
C VAL A 46 37.63 12.07 -14.98
N SER A 47 37.08 11.26 -15.89
CA SER A 47 36.63 9.90 -15.60
C SER A 47 37.40 8.89 -16.44
N ASP A 48 37.61 7.70 -15.90
CA ASP A 48 38.13 6.54 -16.62
C ASP A 48 37.00 5.67 -17.23
N LEU A 49 35.73 6.09 -17.07
CA LEU A 49 34.54 5.37 -17.52
C LEU A 49 33.89 6.03 -18.75
N SER A 50 33.42 5.19 -19.68
CA SER A 50 32.51 5.57 -20.76
C SER A 50 31.06 5.44 -20.30
N VAL A 51 30.30 6.54 -20.33
CA VAL A 51 28.90 6.58 -19.87
C VAL A 51 27.86 6.55 -21.01
N TYR A 52 28.33 6.43 -22.26
CA TYR A 52 27.50 6.47 -23.47
C TYR A 52 27.63 5.20 -24.33
N ASN A 53 27.98 4.07 -23.73
CA ASN A 53 28.00 2.79 -24.44
C ASN A 53 26.64 2.08 -24.28
N ILE A 54 26.10 1.56 -25.38
CA ILE A 54 24.90 0.72 -25.39
C ILE A 54 25.33 -0.70 -25.76
N LEU A 55 25.04 -1.66 -24.88
CA LEU A 55 25.29 -3.08 -25.14
C LEU A 55 24.03 -3.78 -25.65
N VAL A 56 24.21 -4.66 -26.63
CA VAL A 56 23.21 -5.59 -27.14
C VAL A 56 23.82 -7.00 -27.12
N PRO A 57 23.78 -7.69 -25.96
CA PRO A 57 24.27 -9.05 -25.85
C PRO A 57 23.24 -10.05 -26.40
N LEU A 58 23.68 -10.90 -27.31
CA LEU A 58 22.92 -12.01 -27.87
C LEU A 58 23.61 -13.32 -27.55
N LYS A 59 22.84 -14.35 -27.22
CA LYS A 59 23.28 -15.70 -26.87
C LYS A 59 22.83 -16.68 -27.94
N VAL A 60 23.68 -17.61 -28.34
CA VAL A 60 23.26 -18.72 -29.20
C VAL A 60 22.35 -19.65 -28.40
N LYS A 61 21.09 -19.72 -28.79
CA LYS A 61 20.08 -20.55 -28.14
C LYS A 61 20.11 -21.97 -28.68
N TYR A 62 20.16 -22.10 -30.01
CA TYR A 62 20.22 -23.39 -30.73
C TYR A 62 21.08 -23.26 -31.99
N GLY A 63 21.66 -24.38 -32.44
CA GLY A 63 22.43 -24.46 -33.68
C GLY A 63 23.87 -23.93 -33.54
N SER A 64 24.48 -23.63 -34.68
CA SER A 64 25.82 -23.03 -34.75
C SER A 64 25.95 -22.08 -35.93
N VAL A 65 26.76 -21.04 -35.76
CA VAL A 65 27.02 -20.02 -36.80
C VAL A 65 28.51 -19.71 -36.88
N SER A 66 29.04 -19.62 -38.10
CA SER A 66 30.45 -19.26 -38.32
C SER A 66 30.72 -17.82 -37.90
N ILE A 67 31.87 -17.60 -37.26
CA ILE A 67 32.34 -16.27 -36.87
C ILE A 67 32.55 -15.37 -38.10
N GLU A 68 33.01 -15.95 -39.23
CA GLU A 68 33.16 -15.22 -40.49
C GLU A 68 31.81 -14.73 -41.04
N HIS A 69 30.77 -15.55 -40.89
CA HIS A 69 29.41 -15.19 -41.32
C HIS A 69 28.84 -14.03 -40.50
N ILE A 70 29.03 -14.06 -39.17
CA ILE A 70 28.67 -12.93 -38.29
C ILE A 70 29.42 -11.66 -38.72
N HIS A 71 30.71 -11.79 -39.04
CA HIS A 71 31.54 -10.67 -39.47
C HIS A 71 31.05 -10.07 -40.80
N SER A 72 30.82 -10.89 -41.83
CA SER A 72 30.34 -10.42 -43.14
C SER A 72 28.96 -9.78 -43.05
N SER A 73 28.02 -10.38 -42.30
CA SER A 73 26.68 -9.81 -42.11
C SER A 73 26.73 -8.47 -41.38
N LEU A 74 27.61 -8.32 -40.39
CA LEU A 74 27.83 -7.04 -39.73
C LEU A 74 28.39 -5.97 -40.69
N CYS A 75 29.34 -6.33 -41.57
CA CYS A 75 29.85 -5.42 -42.60
C CYS A 75 28.71 -4.85 -43.47
N SER A 76 27.82 -5.72 -43.94
CA SER A 76 26.68 -5.32 -44.77
C SER A 76 25.75 -4.34 -44.05
N VAL A 77 25.50 -4.55 -42.76
CA VAL A 77 24.71 -3.60 -41.95
C VAL A 77 25.42 -2.25 -41.82
N ILE A 78 26.73 -2.21 -41.59
CA ILE A 78 27.50 -0.95 -41.48
C ILE A 78 27.55 -0.21 -42.83
N GLU A 79 27.62 -0.96 -43.94
CA GLU A 79 27.56 -0.38 -45.28
C GLU A 79 26.21 0.32 -45.53
N GLN A 80 25.12 -0.39 -45.22
CA GLN A 80 23.74 0.08 -45.41
C GLN A 80 23.35 1.24 -44.47
N TYR A 81 23.77 1.18 -43.21
CA TYR A 81 23.42 2.16 -42.18
C TYR A 81 24.61 3.06 -41.84
N THR A 82 24.75 4.12 -42.62
CA THR A 82 25.90 5.04 -42.59
C THR A 82 26.19 5.68 -41.24
N ILE A 83 25.20 5.78 -40.34
CA ILE A 83 25.37 6.29 -38.97
C ILE A 83 26.37 5.47 -38.14
N LEU A 84 26.49 4.17 -38.41
CA LEU A 84 27.42 3.26 -37.72
C LEU A 84 28.89 3.48 -38.11
N ARG A 85 29.13 4.36 -39.08
CA ARG A 85 30.46 4.82 -39.54
C ARG A 85 30.55 6.34 -39.67
N THR A 86 29.68 7.07 -38.98
CA THR A 86 29.65 8.53 -39.05
C THR A 86 30.53 9.13 -37.95
N ALA A 87 31.50 9.94 -38.36
CA ALA A 87 32.34 10.73 -37.47
C ALA A 87 31.58 11.95 -36.97
N VAL A 88 31.75 12.32 -35.71
CA VAL A 88 31.23 13.57 -35.12
C VAL A 88 32.38 14.32 -34.47
N TYR A 89 32.57 15.59 -34.83
CA TYR A 89 33.68 16.41 -34.35
C TYR A 89 33.31 17.89 -34.30
N LEU A 90 34.04 18.65 -33.49
CA LEU A 90 33.97 20.12 -33.48
C LEU A 90 34.83 20.70 -34.60
N ASP A 91 34.21 21.36 -35.59
CA ASP A 91 34.93 22.21 -36.52
C ASP A 91 35.38 23.49 -35.79
N GLN A 92 36.69 23.61 -35.55
CA GLN A 92 37.27 24.76 -34.87
C GLN A 92 37.16 26.07 -35.67
N VAL A 93 36.98 26.00 -37.00
CA VAL A 93 36.87 27.19 -37.86
C VAL A 93 35.50 27.83 -37.72
N ASN A 94 34.43 27.03 -37.81
CA ASN A 94 33.05 27.52 -37.70
C ASN A 94 32.50 27.48 -36.26
N ASN A 95 33.22 26.86 -35.33
CA ASN A 95 32.79 26.59 -33.96
C ASN A 95 31.43 25.87 -33.91
N GLN A 96 31.29 24.85 -34.76
CA GLN A 96 30.09 24.05 -34.92
C GLN A 96 30.45 22.56 -34.89
N ILE A 97 29.56 21.75 -34.34
CA ILE A 97 29.74 20.30 -34.31
C ILE A 97 29.12 19.73 -35.58
N GLU A 98 29.94 19.05 -36.36
CA GLU A 98 29.58 18.48 -37.65
C GLU A 98 29.60 16.95 -37.58
N GLN A 99 28.86 16.34 -38.48
CA GLN A 99 28.88 14.90 -38.71
C GLN A 99 29.32 14.62 -40.16
N HIS A 100 30.18 13.61 -40.33
CA HIS A 100 30.72 13.23 -41.63
C HIS A 100 30.76 11.70 -41.77
N ILE A 101 30.11 11.18 -42.80
CA ILE A 101 30.06 9.74 -43.10
C ILE A 101 31.45 9.29 -43.60
N GLN A 102 32.11 8.40 -42.86
CA GLN A 102 33.41 7.86 -43.25
C GLN A 102 33.25 6.74 -44.28
N PRO A 103 34.18 6.54 -45.22
CA PRO A 103 34.16 5.40 -46.12
C PRO A 103 34.22 4.07 -45.36
N LEU A 104 33.61 3.02 -45.92
CA LEU A 104 33.71 1.68 -45.35
C LEU A 104 35.15 1.17 -45.50
N THR A 105 35.81 0.90 -44.38
CA THR A 105 37.17 0.37 -44.28
C THR A 105 37.23 -0.58 -43.08
N ASP A 106 38.14 -1.56 -43.08
CA ASP A 106 38.27 -2.54 -41.98
C ASP A 106 38.56 -1.89 -40.61
N ASP A 107 39.10 -0.67 -40.62
CA ASP A 107 39.45 0.08 -39.40
C ASP A 107 38.26 0.81 -38.74
N ILE A 108 37.06 0.82 -39.35
CA ILE A 108 35.94 1.68 -38.92
C ILE A 108 35.12 1.11 -37.74
N TYR A 109 35.26 -0.18 -37.44
CA TYR A 109 34.71 -0.83 -36.25
C TYR A 109 35.74 -1.85 -35.71
N SER A 110 35.54 -2.36 -34.50
CA SER A 110 36.39 -3.43 -33.97
C SER A 110 35.62 -4.74 -33.87
N PHE A 111 36.18 -5.82 -34.41
CA PHE A 111 35.68 -7.17 -34.24
C PHE A 111 36.65 -7.97 -33.35
N GLN A 112 36.19 -8.39 -32.18
CA GLN A 112 37.01 -9.10 -31.18
C GLN A 112 36.48 -10.51 -30.98
N HIS A 113 37.39 -11.43 -30.70
CA HIS A 113 37.08 -12.82 -30.39
C HIS A 113 37.79 -13.23 -29.09
N SER A 114 37.04 -13.80 -28.15
CA SER A 114 37.56 -14.35 -26.91
C SER A 114 37.05 -15.77 -26.65
N GLN A 115 37.81 -16.54 -25.87
CA GLN A 115 37.52 -17.92 -25.52
C GLN A 115 37.69 -18.14 -24.01
N GLY A 116 36.94 -19.10 -23.45
CA GLY A 116 37.15 -19.61 -22.08
C GLY A 116 36.44 -18.84 -20.96
N ILE A 117 35.36 -18.11 -21.29
CA ILE A 117 34.51 -17.43 -20.30
C ILE A 117 33.44 -18.41 -19.80
N SER A 118 33.77 -19.15 -18.74
CA SER A 118 32.95 -20.27 -18.26
C SER A 118 32.05 -19.89 -17.08
N THR A 119 32.53 -19.04 -16.17
CA THR A 119 31.79 -18.63 -14.96
C THR A 119 30.92 -17.39 -15.19
N SER A 120 29.86 -17.23 -14.38
CA SER A 120 29.01 -16.02 -14.38
C SER A 120 29.79 -14.75 -13.99
N GLU A 121 30.69 -14.82 -13.01
CA GLU A 121 31.51 -13.69 -12.57
C GLU A 121 32.40 -13.15 -13.70
N GLN A 122 33.05 -14.04 -14.46
CA GLN A 122 33.84 -13.64 -15.65
C GLN A 122 32.98 -13.00 -16.74
N LEU A 123 31.72 -13.42 -16.88
CA LEU A 123 30.78 -12.84 -17.84
C LEU A 123 30.33 -11.44 -17.40
N ASP A 124 29.98 -11.27 -16.12
CA ASP A 124 29.64 -9.98 -15.53
C ASP A 124 30.81 -9.00 -15.63
N ASP A 125 32.03 -9.45 -15.35
CA ASP A 125 33.26 -8.67 -15.54
C ASP A 125 33.46 -8.27 -17.01
N LEU A 126 33.23 -9.17 -17.96
CA LEU A 126 33.33 -8.86 -19.38
C LEU A 126 32.30 -7.79 -19.78
N LEU A 127 31.03 -7.99 -19.44
CA LEU A 127 29.94 -7.06 -19.78
C LEU A 127 30.16 -5.69 -19.13
N THR A 128 30.63 -5.67 -17.89
CA THR A 128 31.02 -4.43 -17.18
C THR A 128 32.20 -3.75 -17.87
N ASN A 129 33.23 -4.49 -18.27
CA ASN A 129 34.38 -3.91 -18.97
C ASN A 129 34.00 -3.39 -20.38
N GLU A 130 33.15 -4.09 -21.12
CA GLU A 130 32.65 -3.64 -22.43
C GLU A 130 31.79 -2.38 -22.30
N SER A 131 30.90 -2.32 -21.31
CA SER A 131 30.07 -1.14 -21.07
C SER A 131 30.88 0.05 -20.59
N THR A 132 31.85 -0.14 -19.69
CA THR A 132 32.41 0.98 -18.92
C THR A 132 33.84 1.39 -19.29
N LYS A 133 34.74 0.48 -19.71
CA LYS A 133 36.20 0.76 -19.77
C LYS A 133 36.77 1.05 -21.15
N LYS A 134 35.95 1.01 -22.22
CA LYS A 134 36.42 1.19 -23.60
C LYS A 134 35.79 2.39 -24.29
N TYR A 135 36.52 3.51 -24.39
CA TYR A 135 36.10 4.72 -25.14
C TYR A 135 36.05 4.52 -26.64
N PHE A 136 35.05 5.09 -27.30
CA PHE A 136 34.96 5.14 -28.76
C PHE A 136 35.66 6.39 -29.32
N ASP A 137 36.33 6.26 -30.47
CA ASP A 137 36.85 7.43 -31.19
C ASP A 137 35.78 7.92 -32.17
N VAL A 138 34.80 8.63 -31.61
CA VAL A 138 33.66 9.18 -32.36
C VAL A 138 34.12 10.18 -33.43
N THR A 139 35.29 10.79 -33.28
CA THR A 139 35.85 11.75 -34.26
C THR A 139 36.35 11.08 -35.54
N LYS A 140 36.60 9.77 -35.49
CA LYS A 140 36.98 8.95 -36.65
C LYS A 140 35.85 8.06 -37.14
N GLY A 141 34.64 8.19 -36.58
CA GLY A 141 33.49 7.36 -36.94
C GLY A 141 33.57 5.93 -36.41
N LYS A 142 34.48 5.65 -35.46
CA LYS A 142 34.57 4.36 -34.78
C LYS A 142 33.56 4.32 -33.65
N VAL A 143 32.32 3.95 -33.96
CA VAL A 143 31.18 4.00 -33.02
C VAL A 143 30.57 2.62 -32.71
N LEU A 144 31.12 1.54 -33.27
CA LEU A 144 30.64 0.18 -33.10
C LEU A 144 31.78 -0.80 -32.79
N ARG A 145 31.53 -1.73 -31.86
CA ARG A 145 32.34 -2.93 -31.63
C ARG A 145 31.44 -4.16 -31.63
N CYS A 146 31.96 -5.27 -32.12
CA CYS A 146 31.38 -6.58 -31.95
C CYS A 146 32.40 -7.45 -31.22
N HIS A 147 31.97 -8.09 -30.13
CA HIS A 147 32.78 -9.05 -29.39
C HIS A 147 32.08 -10.39 -29.39
N VAL A 148 32.69 -11.36 -30.05
CA VAL A 148 32.24 -12.75 -30.10
C VAL A 148 32.95 -13.55 -29.01
N VAL A 149 32.19 -14.25 -28.18
CA VAL A 149 32.69 -14.94 -26.98
C VAL A 149 32.32 -16.40 -27.04
N GLN A 150 33.33 -17.28 -27.12
CA GLN A 150 33.16 -18.71 -26.96
C GLN A 150 33.35 -19.09 -25.48
N ARG A 151 32.35 -19.73 -24.87
CA ARG A 151 32.36 -20.07 -23.44
C ARG A 151 33.15 -21.34 -23.13
N SER A 152 33.11 -22.33 -24.02
CA SER A 152 33.88 -23.56 -23.90
C SER A 152 35.28 -23.42 -24.51
N THR A 153 36.30 -23.98 -23.84
CA THR A 153 37.67 -24.09 -24.37
C THR A 153 37.87 -25.32 -25.26
N GLU A 154 36.89 -26.22 -25.35
CA GLU A 154 37.01 -27.50 -26.07
C GLU A 154 36.64 -27.39 -27.57
N ASN A 155 36.04 -26.27 -27.98
CA ASN A 155 35.63 -26.04 -29.36
C ASN A 155 36.72 -25.26 -30.13
N HIS A 156 37.39 -25.94 -31.06
CA HIS A 156 38.38 -25.34 -31.97
C HIS A 156 37.81 -24.99 -33.35
N ASP A 157 36.51 -25.19 -33.56
CA ASP A 157 35.86 -24.76 -34.80
C ASP A 157 35.64 -23.24 -34.75
N HIS A 158 35.80 -22.54 -35.88
CA HIS A 158 35.61 -21.09 -36.01
C HIS A 158 34.10 -20.73 -36.03
N SER A 159 33.33 -21.38 -35.15
CA SER A 159 31.87 -21.29 -35.07
C SER A 159 31.44 -21.08 -33.62
N LEU A 160 30.36 -20.33 -33.44
CA LEU A 160 29.67 -20.22 -32.17
C LEU A 160 28.65 -21.33 -32.02
N HIS A 161 28.57 -21.89 -30.82
CA HIS A 161 27.65 -22.95 -30.42
C HIS A 161 26.75 -22.48 -29.28
N GLN A 162 25.82 -23.35 -28.87
CA GLN A 162 24.91 -23.07 -27.76
C GLN A 162 25.64 -22.48 -26.54
N ASP A 163 25.04 -21.44 -25.96
CA ASP A 163 25.56 -20.62 -24.86
C ASP A 163 26.70 -19.64 -25.18
N ASP A 164 27.31 -19.68 -26.37
CA ASP A 164 28.25 -18.65 -26.83
C ASP A 164 27.53 -17.31 -27.09
N LEU A 165 28.27 -16.20 -27.04
CA LEU A 165 27.71 -14.85 -27.07
C LEU A 165 28.23 -14.00 -28.23
N ILE A 166 27.38 -13.10 -28.69
CA ILE A 166 27.70 -11.99 -29.59
C ILE A 166 27.30 -10.71 -28.87
N ILE A 167 28.27 -9.85 -28.57
CA ILE A 167 28.05 -8.60 -27.85
C ILE A 167 28.28 -7.46 -28.84
N PHE A 168 27.21 -6.80 -29.28
CA PHE A 168 27.33 -5.53 -29.99
C PHE A 168 27.40 -4.39 -28.99
N ASN A 169 28.43 -3.57 -29.10
CA ASN A 169 28.62 -2.38 -28.27
C ASN A 169 28.63 -1.16 -29.19
N VAL A 170 27.67 -0.27 -29.03
CA VAL A 170 27.49 0.90 -29.91
C VAL A 170 27.51 2.17 -29.08
N HIS A 171 28.21 3.19 -29.55
CA HIS A 171 28.21 4.49 -28.91
C HIS A 171 26.86 5.20 -29.10
N HIS A 172 26.31 5.75 -28.02
CA HIS A 172 25.00 6.39 -27.96
C HIS A 172 24.89 7.62 -28.89
N ILE A 173 26.02 8.16 -29.38
CA ILE A 173 26.04 9.22 -30.40
C ILE A 173 25.46 8.77 -31.76
N ALA A 174 25.51 7.47 -32.04
CA ALA A 174 25.07 6.85 -33.29
C ALA A 174 23.85 5.93 -33.09
N PHE A 175 23.44 5.70 -31.85
CA PHE A 175 22.50 4.63 -31.49
C PHE A 175 21.65 5.03 -30.29
N ASP A 176 20.39 4.60 -30.24
CA ASP A 176 19.53 4.68 -29.06
C ASP A 176 18.83 3.34 -28.82
N LEU A 177 18.16 3.14 -27.67
CA LEU A 177 17.50 1.86 -27.38
C LEU A 177 16.41 1.49 -28.40
N SER A 178 15.75 2.49 -29.00
CA SER A 178 14.79 2.26 -30.10
C SER A 178 15.47 1.79 -31.40
N SER A 179 16.80 1.91 -31.52
CA SER A 179 17.59 1.41 -32.64
C SER A 179 17.92 -0.08 -32.53
N VAL A 180 17.75 -0.72 -31.36
CA VAL A 180 18.06 -2.15 -31.16
C VAL A 180 17.27 -3.02 -32.13
N LYS A 181 15.94 -2.85 -32.18
CA LYS A 181 15.07 -3.62 -33.08
C LYS A 181 15.46 -3.47 -34.56
N PRO A 182 15.53 -2.26 -35.15
CA PRO A 182 15.90 -2.12 -36.55
C PRO A 182 17.33 -2.60 -36.84
N PHE A 183 18.28 -2.43 -35.91
CA PHE A 183 19.65 -2.96 -36.06
C PHE A 183 19.68 -4.47 -36.12
N VAL A 184 19.00 -5.11 -35.17
CA VAL A 184 18.92 -6.56 -35.06
C VAL A 184 18.19 -7.17 -36.27
N THR A 185 17.10 -6.56 -36.73
CA THR A 185 16.39 -6.97 -37.96
C THR A 185 17.28 -6.82 -39.20
N ALA A 186 18.03 -5.73 -39.31
CA ALA A 186 18.98 -5.54 -40.41
C ALA A 186 20.10 -6.60 -40.38
N PHE A 187 20.60 -6.93 -39.20
CA PHE A 187 21.61 -7.98 -39.02
C PHE A 187 21.07 -9.36 -39.40
N GLU A 188 19.87 -9.73 -38.96
CA GLU A 188 19.21 -10.97 -39.37
C GLU A 188 19.03 -11.04 -40.90
N GLN A 189 18.58 -9.95 -41.54
CA GLN A 189 18.46 -9.90 -43.00
C GLN A 189 19.81 -10.08 -43.69
N ALA A 190 20.86 -9.44 -43.18
CA ALA A 190 22.22 -9.54 -43.70
C ALA A 190 22.83 -10.94 -43.55
N CYS A 191 22.30 -11.80 -42.68
CA CYS A 191 22.69 -13.21 -42.60
C CYS A 191 22.16 -14.07 -43.75
N PHE A 192 21.09 -13.65 -44.44
CA PHE A 192 20.48 -14.44 -45.52
C PHE A 192 20.63 -13.84 -46.92
N THR A 193 21.17 -12.63 -47.03
CA THR A 193 21.47 -12.00 -48.32
C THR A 193 22.87 -12.39 -48.80
N ASP A 194 22.96 -12.99 -49.99
CA ASP A 194 24.23 -13.13 -50.71
C ASP A 194 24.81 -11.73 -51.04
N ASP A 195 26.14 -11.63 -51.15
CA ASP A 195 26.94 -10.39 -51.38
C ASP A 195 26.48 -9.50 -52.58
N ASP A 196 25.52 -9.95 -53.39
CA ASP A 196 25.01 -9.26 -54.59
C ASP A 196 23.74 -8.41 -54.35
N TYR A 197 23.24 -8.28 -53.11
CA TYR A 197 22.02 -7.48 -52.83
C TYR A 197 22.29 -5.96 -52.81
N GLN A 198 22.41 -5.35 -53.99
CA GLN A 198 22.35 -3.89 -54.14
C GLN A 198 20.93 -3.37 -53.89
N SER A 199 20.65 -2.96 -52.65
CA SER A 199 19.45 -2.19 -52.32
C SER A 199 19.50 -0.82 -53.05
N THR A 200 18.69 -0.71 -54.11
CA THR A 200 18.52 0.48 -54.97
C THR A 200 17.50 1.49 -54.43
N LEU A 201 17.14 1.42 -53.15
CA LEU A 201 16.19 2.33 -52.52
C LEU A 201 16.91 3.49 -51.80
N SER A 202 16.66 4.72 -52.25
CA SER A 202 17.07 5.96 -51.57
C SER A 202 16.30 6.16 -50.25
N ILE A 203 16.58 5.32 -49.26
CA ILE A 203 16.02 5.43 -47.92
C ILE A 203 16.70 6.61 -47.21
N PRO A 204 15.96 7.50 -46.53
CA PRO A 204 16.55 8.56 -45.72
C PRO A 204 17.51 7.98 -44.67
N GLN A 205 18.70 8.56 -44.60
CA GLN A 205 19.74 8.24 -43.63
C GLN A 205 19.64 9.18 -42.41
N TYR A 206 20.31 8.86 -41.31
CA TYR A 206 20.27 9.69 -40.11
C TYR A 206 20.75 11.14 -40.35
N ILE A 207 21.68 11.33 -41.29
CA ILE A 207 22.12 12.67 -41.71
C ILE A 207 20.97 13.51 -42.29
N ASP A 208 19.99 12.89 -42.94
CA ASP A 208 18.81 13.56 -43.46
C ASP A 208 17.87 14.02 -42.33
N PHE A 209 17.83 13.26 -41.22
CA PHE A 209 17.13 13.69 -40.01
C PHE A 209 17.78 14.94 -39.40
N ALA A 210 19.11 15.00 -39.34
CA ALA A 210 19.80 16.17 -38.80
C ALA A 210 19.52 17.44 -39.63
N LEU A 211 19.51 17.33 -40.96
CA LEU A 211 19.11 18.41 -41.86
C LEU A 211 17.64 18.82 -41.67
N TYR A 212 16.75 17.84 -41.51
CA TYR A 212 15.34 18.07 -41.22
C TYR A 212 15.15 18.82 -39.89
N GLU A 213 15.83 18.41 -38.82
CA GLU A 213 15.79 19.06 -37.51
C GLU A 213 16.26 20.53 -37.60
N GLN A 214 17.37 20.78 -38.29
CA GLN A 214 17.89 22.15 -38.49
C GLN A 214 16.92 23.06 -39.25
N ALA A 215 16.27 22.53 -40.28
CA ALA A 215 15.27 23.28 -41.04
C ALA A 215 14.07 23.65 -40.16
N MET A 216 13.62 22.73 -39.30
CA MET A 216 12.54 22.95 -38.34
C MET A 216 12.91 23.99 -37.27
N LEU A 217 14.15 23.96 -36.76
CA LEU A 217 14.63 24.91 -35.76
C LEU A 217 14.80 26.33 -36.30
N SER A 218 15.10 26.46 -37.60
CA SER A 218 15.33 27.73 -38.29
C SER A 218 14.04 28.47 -38.69
N ASP A 219 12.85 27.93 -38.38
CA ASP A 219 11.58 28.56 -38.71
C ASP A 219 11.34 29.86 -37.92
N ILE A 220 11.23 30.97 -38.64
CA ILE A 220 11.07 32.34 -38.12
C ILE A 220 9.59 32.66 -37.85
N ASN A 221 8.65 31.81 -38.27
CA ASN A 221 7.23 32.05 -38.05
C ASN A 221 6.89 31.99 -36.55
N VAL A 222 6.45 33.11 -36.00
CA VAL A 222 6.09 33.28 -34.58
C VAL A 222 5.02 32.29 -34.10
N ASN A 223 4.15 31.83 -35.00
CA ASN A 223 3.08 30.87 -34.71
C ASN A 223 3.46 29.41 -35.02
N SER A 224 4.71 29.13 -35.40
CA SER A 224 5.18 27.76 -35.64
C SER A 224 5.13 26.92 -34.37
N LYS A 225 5.00 25.60 -34.53
CA LYS A 225 5.04 24.63 -33.42
C LYS A 225 6.31 24.83 -32.57
N MET A 226 7.44 25.10 -33.22
CA MET A 226 8.74 25.28 -32.56
C MET A 226 8.79 26.55 -31.70
N ASN A 227 8.25 27.67 -32.19
CA ASN A 227 8.24 28.92 -31.41
C ASN A 227 7.22 28.89 -30.25
N LYS A 228 6.11 28.15 -30.40
CA LYS A 228 5.20 27.86 -29.27
C LYS A 228 5.91 27.04 -28.19
N ALA A 229 6.62 25.98 -28.58
CA ALA A 229 7.43 25.18 -27.65
C ALA A 229 8.50 26.03 -26.95
N ARG A 230 9.23 26.90 -27.65
CA ARG A 230 10.21 27.82 -27.03
C ARG A 230 9.58 28.68 -25.93
N ARG A 231 8.39 29.22 -26.15
CA ARG A 231 7.67 30.01 -25.13
C ARG A 231 7.23 29.18 -23.94
N PHE A 232 6.67 27.99 -24.19
CA PHE A 232 6.29 27.06 -23.13
C PHE A 232 7.48 26.73 -22.23
N TRP A 233 8.59 26.30 -22.83
CA TRP A 233 9.80 25.94 -22.10
C TRP A 233 10.46 27.12 -21.39
N SER A 234 10.48 28.30 -22.02
CA SER A 234 10.97 29.53 -21.39
C SER A 234 10.16 29.90 -20.15
N ASN A 235 8.84 29.70 -20.18
CA ASN A 235 7.96 29.97 -19.05
C ASN A 235 8.09 28.90 -17.96
N LEU A 236 8.08 27.61 -18.34
CA LEU A 236 8.17 26.50 -17.41
C LEU A 236 9.49 26.53 -16.63
N MET A 237 10.62 26.81 -17.31
CA MET A 237 11.96 26.78 -16.70
C MET A 237 12.42 28.13 -16.15
N HIS A 238 11.58 29.16 -16.17
CA HIS A 238 11.91 30.49 -15.67
C HIS A 238 12.36 30.44 -14.20
N ASP A 239 13.54 31.01 -13.91
CA ASP A 239 14.14 31.08 -12.57
C ASP A 239 14.31 29.73 -11.84
N TYR A 240 14.42 28.61 -12.58
CA TYR A 240 14.72 27.32 -11.95
C TYR A 240 16.18 27.25 -11.45
N ASP A 241 16.39 26.75 -10.23
CA ASP A 241 17.71 26.44 -9.69
C ASP A 241 18.10 24.99 -10.03
N TRP A 242 19.18 24.84 -10.80
CA TRP A 242 19.62 23.58 -11.39
C TRP A 242 20.43 22.69 -10.43
N TYR A 243 20.87 23.23 -9.29
CA TYR A 243 21.79 22.54 -8.37
C TYR A 243 21.11 22.08 -7.06
N ARG A 244 19.77 22.07 -7.00
CA ARG A 244 19.00 21.77 -5.77
C ARG A 244 19.38 20.42 -5.11
N ILE A 245 19.50 19.33 -5.88
CA ILE A 245 19.83 18.00 -5.33
C ILE A 245 21.25 17.96 -4.76
N ARG A 246 22.19 18.70 -5.34
CA ARG A 246 23.57 18.75 -4.85
C ARG A 246 23.71 19.49 -3.52
N ARG A 247 22.66 20.15 -3.02
CA ARG A 247 22.61 20.69 -1.66
C ARG A 247 22.57 19.61 -0.57
N LEU A 248 22.39 18.34 -0.94
CA LEU A 248 22.54 17.19 -0.03
C LEU A 248 24.00 16.99 0.44
N VAL A 249 24.97 17.69 -0.16
CA VAL A 249 26.40 17.63 0.18
C VAL A 249 26.87 19.01 0.68
N PRO A 250 27.80 19.10 1.67
CA PRO A 250 28.30 20.38 2.20
C PRO A 250 28.82 21.34 1.11
N GLU A 251 28.61 22.65 1.29
CA GLU A 251 28.90 23.71 0.31
C GLU A 251 30.35 23.74 -0.22
N GLU A 252 31.32 23.21 0.52
CA GLU A 252 32.72 23.17 0.11
C GLU A 252 32.98 22.23 -1.09
N ASP A 253 32.06 21.30 -1.40
CA ASP A 253 32.21 20.29 -2.46
C ASP A 253 31.35 20.53 -3.72
N THR A 254 30.36 21.43 -3.68
CA THR A 254 29.20 21.36 -4.59
C THR A 254 29.26 22.28 -5.81
N ASN A 255 30.01 23.38 -5.76
CA ASN A 255 29.77 24.48 -6.70
C ASN A 255 30.49 24.43 -8.06
N ASN A 256 31.25 23.39 -8.40
CA ASN A 256 31.86 23.27 -9.75
C ASN A 256 32.41 21.89 -10.13
N LYS A 257 32.17 20.81 -9.37
CA LYS A 257 32.70 19.48 -9.71
C LYS A 257 31.91 18.85 -10.86
N ILE A 258 32.61 18.56 -11.96
CA ILE A 258 32.16 17.69 -13.04
C ILE A 258 31.84 16.31 -12.43
N ARG A 259 30.73 15.68 -12.83
CA ARG A 259 30.35 14.35 -12.30
C ARG A 259 31.46 13.35 -12.59
N SER A 260 31.77 12.45 -11.66
CA SER A 260 32.74 11.38 -11.90
C SER A 260 32.22 10.30 -12.85
N GLY A 261 30.90 10.23 -13.05
CA GLY A 261 30.24 9.18 -13.84
C GLY A 261 30.11 7.83 -13.12
N HIS A 262 30.73 7.69 -11.93
CA HIS A 262 30.62 6.49 -11.12
C HIS A 262 29.26 6.45 -10.44
N GLY A 263 28.64 5.27 -10.46
CA GLY A 263 27.32 5.04 -9.92
C GLY A 263 27.23 3.77 -9.09
N LEU A 264 26.32 3.77 -8.14
CA LEU A 264 25.83 2.59 -7.45
C LEU A 264 24.38 2.38 -7.88
N SER A 265 23.99 1.12 -8.03
CA SER A 265 22.65 0.76 -8.47
C SER A 265 22.06 -0.26 -7.50
N VAL A 266 20.76 -0.16 -7.28
CA VAL A 266 19.98 -1.19 -6.58
C VAL A 266 18.75 -1.52 -7.39
N ALA A 267 18.54 -2.82 -7.63
CA ALA A 267 17.33 -3.34 -8.24
C ALA A 267 16.39 -3.84 -7.15
N PHE A 268 15.11 -3.50 -7.24
CA PHE A 268 14.10 -3.97 -6.31
C PHE A 268 12.76 -4.17 -7.01
N HIS A 269 11.96 -5.10 -6.48
CA HIS A 269 10.58 -5.31 -6.94
C HIS A 269 9.62 -4.56 -6.03
N ILE A 270 8.57 -3.99 -6.64
CA ILE A 270 7.41 -3.49 -5.90
C ILE A 270 6.51 -4.70 -5.59
N GLU A 271 6.05 -4.78 -4.35
CA GLU A 271 5.18 -5.86 -3.88
C GLU A 271 3.87 -5.91 -4.70
N GLN A 272 3.36 -7.12 -4.96
CA GLN A 272 2.27 -7.35 -5.91
C GLN A 272 0.98 -6.61 -5.54
N ASP A 273 0.68 -6.53 -4.25
CA ASP A 273 -0.44 -5.79 -3.68
C ASP A 273 -0.35 -4.29 -3.97
N ILE A 274 0.84 -3.69 -3.85
CA ILE A 274 1.07 -2.29 -4.21
C ILE A 274 0.90 -2.09 -5.72
N VAL A 275 1.44 -3.00 -6.55
CA VAL A 275 1.31 -2.90 -8.02
C VAL A 275 -0.17 -2.96 -8.43
N ASP A 276 -0.93 -3.87 -7.84
CA ASP A 276 -2.35 -4.02 -8.10
C ASP A 276 -3.14 -2.77 -7.67
N ALA A 277 -2.76 -2.16 -6.55
CA ALA A 277 -3.31 -0.89 -6.10
C ALA A 277 -2.97 0.28 -7.01
N MET A 278 -1.75 0.35 -7.54
CA MET A 278 -1.35 1.34 -8.53
C MET A 278 -2.14 1.16 -9.84
N ILE A 279 -2.30 -0.08 -10.34
CA ILE A 279 -3.11 -0.38 -11.53
C ILE A 279 -4.54 0.08 -11.32
N LEU A 280 -5.15 -0.26 -10.19
CA LEU A 280 -6.53 0.13 -9.91
C LEU A 280 -6.67 1.64 -9.77
N PHE A 281 -5.76 2.32 -9.04
CA PHE A 281 -5.73 3.77 -8.93
C PHE A 281 -5.67 4.45 -10.30
N THR A 282 -4.80 3.96 -11.21
CA THR A 282 -4.71 4.51 -12.57
C THR A 282 -6.02 4.34 -13.35
N SER A 283 -6.64 3.16 -13.25
CA SER A 283 -7.90 2.84 -13.94
C SER A 283 -9.08 3.68 -13.43
N SER A 284 -9.20 3.86 -12.11
CA SER A 284 -10.31 4.58 -11.49
C SER A 284 -10.23 6.10 -11.70
N ASN A 285 -9.01 6.65 -11.88
CA ASN A 285 -8.79 8.09 -12.00
C ASN A 285 -8.49 8.56 -13.44
N ASN A 286 -8.50 7.66 -14.44
CA ASN A 286 -8.10 7.94 -15.82
C ASN A 286 -6.69 8.56 -15.92
N ILE A 287 -5.74 8.05 -15.13
CA ILE A 287 -4.33 8.48 -15.09
C ILE A 287 -3.47 7.40 -15.71
N THR A 288 -2.31 7.75 -16.28
CA THR A 288 -1.37 6.73 -16.79
C THR A 288 -0.44 6.23 -15.70
N MET A 289 0.00 4.97 -15.78
CA MET A 289 1.00 4.40 -14.87
C MET A 289 2.32 5.18 -14.88
N PHE A 290 2.67 5.78 -16.03
CA PHE A 290 3.76 6.74 -16.17
C PHE A 290 3.60 7.94 -15.21
N SER A 291 2.46 8.63 -15.28
CA SER A 291 2.21 9.84 -14.48
C SER A 291 2.10 9.52 -13.00
N LEU A 292 1.51 8.37 -12.64
CA LEU A 292 1.45 7.89 -11.26
C LEU A 292 2.85 7.63 -10.69
N SER A 293 3.67 6.88 -11.44
CA SER A 293 5.04 6.54 -11.02
C SER A 293 5.92 7.79 -10.91
N LEU A 294 5.79 8.74 -11.84
CA LEU A 294 6.47 10.03 -11.78
C LEU A 294 6.02 10.86 -10.57
N ALA A 295 4.72 10.85 -10.23
CA ALA A 295 4.20 11.52 -9.03
C ALA A 295 4.77 10.90 -7.75
N CYS A 296 4.85 9.56 -7.67
CA CYS A 296 5.47 8.87 -6.54
C CYS A 296 6.94 9.28 -6.39
N TYR A 297 7.67 9.38 -7.50
CA TYR A 297 9.06 9.82 -7.50
C TYR A 297 9.21 11.28 -7.05
N TYR A 298 8.33 12.19 -7.47
CA TYR A 298 8.33 13.56 -6.96
C TYR A 298 8.06 13.65 -5.46
N ALA A 299 7.13 12.85 -4.93
CA ALA A 299 6.86 12.80 -3.50
C ALA A 299 8.10 12.31 -2.72
N PHE A 300 8.81 11.31 -3.26
CA PHE A 300 10.09 10.85 -2.74
C PHE A 300 11.18 11.94 -2.78
N LEU A 301 11.36 12.63 -3.91
CA LEU A 301 12.35 13.70 -4.03
C LEU A 301 12.04 14.88 -3.10
N TYR A 302 10.76 15.24 -2.94
CA TYR A 302 10.32 16.25 -1.98
C TYR A 302 10.74 15.88 -0.57
N LYS A 303 10.53 14.62 -0.17
CA LYS A 303 10.93 14.14 1.16
C LYS A 303 12.44 14.04 1.32
N LEU A 304 13.18 13.80 0.24
CA LEU A 304 14.64 13.73 0.26
C LEU A 304 15.33 15.07 0.41
N ILE A 305 14.83 16.08 -0.32
CA ILE A 305 15.53 17.36 -0.45
C ILE A 305 14.83 18.44 0.40
N ASN A 306 13.58 18.21 0.80
CA ASN A 306 12.70 19.17 1.48
C ASN A 306 12.54 20.47 0.67
N ASP A 307 12.33 20.32 -0.65
CA ASP A 307 12.22 21.40 -1.62
C ASP A 307 10.98 21.19 -2.47
N ASP A 308 10.19 22.24 -2.68
CA ASP A 308 8.89 22.18 -3.34
C ASP A 308 8.97 22.47 -4.84
N ASP A 309 10.08 22.98 -5.37
CA ASP A 309 10.26 23.29 -6.80
C ASP A 309 11.24 22.31 -7.42
N LEU A 310 10.70 21.20 -7.95
CA LEU A 310 11.48 20.06 -8.42
C LEU A 310 11.42 19.93 -9.94
N CYS A 311 12.55 19.54 -10.54
CA CYS A 311 12.62 19.19 -11.95
C CYS A 311 13.30 17.83 -12.15
N VAL A 312 12.62 16.98 -12.91
CA VAL A 312 13.07 15.64 -13.28
C VAL A 312 13.21 15.56 -14.79
N ALA A 313 14.33 15.02 -15.25
CA ALA A 313 14.54 14.67 -16.64
C ALA A 313 13.74 13.42 -17.02
N GLY A 314 13.14 13.38 -18.19
CA GLY A 314 12.72 12.14 -18.82
C GLY A 314 13.19 12.05 -20.26
N VAL A 315 13.05 10.86 -20.83
CA VAL A 315 13.49 10.56 -22.19
C VAL A 315 12.28 10.29 -23.08
N ILE A 316 12.33 10.82 -24.29
CA ILE A 316 11.36 10.50 -25.35
C ILE A 316 12.11 10.05 -26.60
N ALA A 317 11.63 8.97 -27.24
CA ALA A 317 12.28 8.41 -28.43
C ALA A 317 12.32 9.39 -29.62
N ASN A 318 11.42 10.37 -29.67
CA ASN A 318 11.36 11.42 -30.69
C ASN A 318 11.26 10.91 -32.16
N ARG A 319 10.70 9.70 -32.36
CA ARG A 319 10.47 9.08 -33.69
C ARG A 319 9.02 9.27 -34.15
N SER A 320 8.58 10.51 -34.26
CA SER A 320 7.17 10.82 -34.53
C SER A 320 6.71 10.55 -35.97
N LYS A 321 7.65 10.42 -36.91
CA LYS A 321 7.39 10.17 -38.34
C LYS A 321 7.62 8.70 -38.69
N GLU A 322 6.87 8.18 -39.64
CA GLU A 322 6.94 6.77 -40.05
C GLU A 322 8.33 6.40 -40.57
N GLU A 323 8.96 7.30 -41.32
CA GLU A 323 10.31 7.16 -41.88
C GLU A 323 11.40 7.05 -40.78
N MET A 324 11.13 7.52 -39.56
CA MET A 324 12.07 7.49 -38.43
C MET A 324 11.91 6.22 -37.58
N LYS A 325 10.79 5.50 -37.66
CA LYS A 325 10.50 4.36 -36.78
C LYS A 325 11.56 3.26 -36.92
N ASN A 326 11.98 2.95 -38.15
CA ASN A 326 12.92 1.87 -38.46
C ASN A 326 14.35 2.35 -38.78
N MET A 327 14.66 3.63 -38.51
CA MET A 327 15.99 4.18 -38.76
C MET A 327 16.92 3.89 -37.59
N ILE A 328 18.18 3.54 -37.85
CA ILE A 328 19.21 3.45 -36.81
C ILE A 328 19.75 4.86 -36.57
N GLY A 329 19.88 5.28 -35.32
CA GLY A 329 20.40 6.60 -34.99
C GLY A 329 20.03 7.09 -33.60
N MET A 330 20.60 8.23 -33.21
CA MET A 330 20.35 8.83 -31.90
C MET A 330 19.19 9.84 -31.94
N PHE A 331 17.95 9.42 -31.71
CA PHE A 331 16.79 10.32 -31.75
C PHE A 331 16.38 10.84 -30.39
N VAL A 332 16.75 10.14 -29.31
CA VAL A 332 16.28 10.40 -27.94
C VAL A 332 16.47 11.87 -27.55
N ASN A 333 15.34 12.54 -27.33
CA ASN A 333 15.31 13.88 -26.76
C ASN A 333 15.11 13.78 -25.24
N LEU A 334 15.75 14.70 -24.51
CA LEU A 334 15.59 14.79 -23.05
C LEU A 334 14.59 15.93 -22.78
N VAL A 335 13.51 15.59 -22.09
CA VAL A 335 12.46 16.53 -21.72
C VAL A 335 12.47 16.76 -20.22
N LEU A 336 12.01 17.94 -19.81
CA LEU A 336 12.02 18.34 -18.41
C LEU A 336 10.59 18.37 -17.90
N TYR A 337 10.36 17.67 -16.81
CA TYR A 337 9.14 17.80 -16.02
C TYR A 337 9.54 18.69 -14.85
N ARG A 338 9.05 19.92 -14.79
CA ARG A 338 9.22 20.79 -13.61
C ARG A 338 7.87 21.00 -12.97
N ILE A 339 7.77 20.80 -11.67
CA ILE A 339 6.55 21.02 -10.92
C ILE A 339 6.85 21.69 -9.60
N LYS A 340 5.95 22.60 -9.21
CA LYS A 340 5.90 23.11 -7.84
C LYS A 340 4.91 22.28 -7.06
N ILE A 341 5.40 21.64 -6.01
CA ILE A 341 4.65 20.77 -5.12
C ILE A 341 3.94 21.64 -4.10
N GLU A 342 2.64 21.48 -3.98
CA GLU A 342 1.86 22.10 -2.90
C GLU A 342 1.69 21.04 -1.80
N PRO A 343 2.56 21.00 -0.78
CA PRO A 343 2.74 19.80 0.03
C PRO A 343 1.52 19.48 0.91
N ASN A 344 0.65 20.45 1.16
CA ASN A 344 -0.58 20.26 1.93
C ASN A 344 -1.75 19.67 1.12
N ASN A 345 -1.63 19.60 -0.20
CA ASN A 345 -2.64 18.95 -1.04
C ASN A 345 -2.51 17.44 -1.00
N SER A 346 -3.61 16.73 -1.26
CA SER A 346 -3.60 15.27 -1.37
C SER A 346 -2.70 14.80 -2.50
N PHE A 347 -2.14 13.61 -2.35
CA PHE A 347 -1.36 12.97 -3.39
C PHE A 347 -2.20 12.73 -4.67
N SER A 348 -3.48 12.38 -4.55
CA SER A 348 -4.38 12.25 -5.71
C SER A 348 -4.53 13.54 -6.52
N TYR A 349 -4.70 14.68 -5.86
CA TYR A 349 -4.70 15.98 -6.53
C TYR A 349 -3.37 16.25 -7.23
N PHE A 350 -2.27 15.93 -6.55
CA PHE A 350 -0.94 16.09 -7.10
C PHE A 350 -0.71 15.22 -8.34
N VAL A 351 -1.17 13.97 -8.36
CA VAL A 351 -1.04 13.09 -9.52
C VAL A 351 -1.79 13.67 -10.73
N GLN A 352 -2.95 14.29 -10.55
CA GLN A 352 -3.65 14.97 -11.63
C GLN A 352 -2.84 16.15 -12.20
N LYS A 353 -2.13 16.90 -11.35
CA LYS A 353 -1.20 17.96 -11.79
C LYS A 353 -0.01 17.39 -12.56
N VAL A 354 0.54 16.27 -12.11
CA VAL A 354 1.61 15.56 -12.82
C VAL A 354 1.11 15.05 -14.17
N GLN A 355 -0.10 14.47 -14.26
CA GLN A 355 -0.72 14.04 -15.51
C GLN A 355 -0.90 15.20 -16.50
N GLN A 356 -1.35 16.37 -16.03
CA GLN A 356 -1.47 17.57 -16.86
C GLN A 356 -0.09 18.04 -17.34
N LEU A 357 0.90 18.11 -16.45
CA LEU A 357 2.28 18.43 -16.82
C LEU A 357 2.83 17.47 -17.87
N CYS A 358 2.57 16.17 -17.74
CA CYS A 358 2.98 15.16 -18.71
C CYS A 358 2.40 15.46 -20.10
N ALA A 359 1.12 15.79 -20.18
CA ALA A 359 0.46 16.16 -21.44
C ALA A 359 1.06 17.43 -22.07
N ASP A 360 1.22 18.49 -21.26
CA ASP A 360 1.79 19.77 -21.71
C ASP A 360 3.23 19.61 -22.21
N VAL A 361 4.05 18.83 -21.49
CA VAL A 361 5.43 18.51 -21.88
C VAL A 361 5.48 17.73 -23.18
N LEU A 362 4.64 16.69 -23.34
CA LEU A 362 4.60 15.88 -24.56
C LEU A 362 4.17 16.68 -25.80
N GLU A 363 3.24 17.63 -25.66
CA GLU A 363 2.82 18.51 -26.77
C GLU A 363 3.99 19.35 -27.31
N HIS A 364 4.92 19.74 -26.42
CA HIS A 364 6.05 20.62 -26.71
C HIS A 364 7.41 19.90 -26.77
N ALA A 365 7.42 18.56 -26.66
CA ALA A 365 8.62 17.73 -26.57
C ALA A 365 9.46 17.71 -27.87
N SER A 366 8.94 18.22 -28.98
CA SER A 366 9.67 18.32 -30.25
C SER A 366 10.78 19.37 -30.23
N LEU A 367 10.84 20.26 -29.24
CA LEU A 367 11.96 21.18 -29.08
C LEU A 367 13.14 20.42 -28.44
N PRO A 368 14.32 20.39 -29.07
CA PRO A 368 15.48 19.71 -28.50
C PRO A 368 15.91 20.33 -27.17
N TYR A 369 16.36 19.48 -26.25
CA TYR A 369 16.86 19.88 -24.92
C TYR A 369 17.84 21.07 -24.96
N GLN A 370 18.78 21.03 -25.91
CA GLN A 370 19.81 22.07 -26.06
C GLN A 370 19.19 23.46 -26.26
N GLN A 371 18.11 23.54 -27.03
CA GLN A 371 17.38 24.78 -27.26
C GLN A 371 16.62 25.24 -26.01
N ILE A 372 16.17 24.32 -25.15
CA ILE A 372 15.53 24.66 -23.87
C ILE A 372 16.55 25.37 -22.96
N ILE A 373 17.76 24.82 -22.83
CA ILE A 373 18.80 25.39 -21.96
C ILE A 373 19.32 26.73 -22.49
N GLU A 374 19.49 26.88 -23.80
CA GLU A 374 19.93 28.13 -24.43
C GLU A 374 18.98 29.31 -24.13
N THR A 375 17.67 29.06 -23.99
CA THR A 375 16.70 30.12 -23.64
C THR A 375 16.87 30.68 -22.23
N GLN A 376 17.57 29.99 -21.32
CA GLN A 376 17.73 30.40 -19.92
C GLN A 376 18.95 31.32 -19.67
N GLY A 377 19.74 31.63 -20.71
CA GLY A 377 20.69 32.75 -20.77
C GLY A 377 21.92 32.73 -19.84
N LYS A 378 21.94 31.93 -18.75
CA LYS A 378 23.00 31.95 -17.70
C LYS A 378 23.63 30.60 -17.38
N LEU A 379 23.11 29.48 -17.88
CA LEU A 379 23.69 28.16 -17.65
C LEU A 379 24.87 27.93 -18.59
N LYS A 380 25.92 27.26 -18.10
CA LYS A 380 26.90 26.63 -18.99
C LYS A 380 26.10 25.73 -19.93
N HIS A 381 26.29 25.86 -21.25
CA HIS A 381 25.47 25.29 -22.32
C HIS A 381 25.28 23.74 -22.30
N HIS A 382 25.69 23.03 -21.25
CA HIS A 382 25.83 21.57 -21.19
C HIS A 382 25.40 20.96 -19.84
N ALA A 383 24.73 21.70 -18.95
CA ALA A 383 24.36 21.20 -17.63
C ALA A 383 23.18 20.21 -17.72
N LEU A 384 23.41 18.92 -17.47
CA LEU A 384 22.32 17.95 -17.27
C LEU A 384 21.59 18.21 -15.94
N PRO A 385 20.26 17.94 -15.86
CA PRO A 385 19.52 17.94 -14.61
C PRO A 385 20.17 17.03 -13.56
N SER A 386 19.86 17.26 -12.30
CA SER A 386 20.39 16.43 -11.22
C SER A 386 19.64 15.09 -11.08
N SER A 387 18.35 15.04 -11.43
CA SER A 387 17.54 13.83 -11.34
C SER A 387 16.89 13.45 -12.66
N SER A 388 16.75 12.14 -12.89
CA SER A 388 16.07 11.55 -14.03
C SER A 388 15.03 10.52 -13.60
N PHE A 389 14.02 10.34 -14.45
CA PHE A 389 12.98 9.33 -14.33
C PHE A 389 12.77 8.66 -15.69
N GLN A 390 12.78 7.33 -15.69
CA GLN A 390 12.52 6.52 -16.87
C GLN A 390 11.42 5.51 -16.56
N TYR A 391 10.56 5.28 -17.55
CA TYR A 391 9.45 4.36 -17.42
C TYR A 391 9.38 3.49 -18.67
N GLU A 392 9.42 2.18 -18.45
CA GLU A 392 9.41 1.16 -19.48
C GLU A 392 8.10 0.38 -19.39
N SER A 393 7.26 0.52 -20.42
CA SER A 393 6.01 -0.23 -20.54
C SER A 393 6.25 -1.45 -21.42
N LEU A 394 6.27 -2.64 -20.82
CA LEU A 394 6.47 -3.89 -21.55
C LEU A 394 5.34 -4.21 -22.54
N MET A 395 4.23 -3.46 -22.53
CA MET A 395 3.19 -3.51 -23.57
C MET A 395 3.65 -3.08 -24.98
N SER A 396 4.77 -2.36 -25.09
CA SER A 396 5.22 -1.77 -26.37
C SER A 396 6.59 -2.27 -26.85
N THR A 397 7.32 -3.00 -26.01
CA THR A 397 8.59 -3.62 -26.36
C THR A 397 8.54 -5.14 -26.33
N LEU A 398 7.55 -5.76 -25.68
CA LEU A 398 7.47 -7.21 -25.52
C LEU A 398 6.00 -7.68 -25.42
N THR A 399 5.24 -7.67 -26.52
CA THR A 399 4.08 -8.60 -26.75
C THR A 399 3.39 -8.36 -28.10
N GLN A 400 4.13 -8.59 -29.18
CA GLN A 400 3.54 -9.26 -30.33
C GLN A 400 4.50 -10.37 -30.73
N ASN A 401 4.24 -11.59 -30.28
CA ASN A 401 4.64 -12.87 -30.90
C ASN A 401 5.90 -12.82 -31.78
N THR A 402 7.01 -12.39 -31.20
CA THR A 402 8.35 -12.70 -31.69
C THR A 402 9.14 -12.90 -30.42
N SER A 403 9.42 -14.16 -30.14
CA SER A 403 10.72 -14.54 -29.66
C SER A 403 11.76 -13.49 -30.07
N THR A 404 12.51 -12.91 -29.12
CA THR A 404 13.85 -12.37 -29.43
C THR A 404 14.72 -13.56 -29.80
N GLU A 405 14.38 -14.20 -30.90
CA GLU A 405 15.02 -15.32 -31.51
C GLU A 405 15.27 -14.87 -32.93
N LEU A 406 16.53 -14.65 -33.22
CA LEU A 406 17.00 -14.18 -34.51
C LEU A 406 17.57 -15.38 -35.21
N THR A 407 17.05 -15.67 -36.39
CA THR A 407 17.61 -16.76 -37.17
C THR A 407 18.81 -16.21 -37.91
N VAL A 408 20.01 -16.75 -37.69
CA VAL A 408 21.25 -16.22 -38.31
C VAL A 408 21.90 -17.20 -39.28
N SER A 409 21.40 -18.43 -39.35
CA SER A 409 21.70 -19.41 -40.39
C SER A 409 20.61 -20.50 -40.37
N GLU A 410 20.60 -21.41 -41.35
CA GLU A 410 19.67 -22.55 -41.32
C GLU A 410 19.82 -23.36 -40.01
N GLY A 411 18.85 -23.21 -39.11
CA GLY A 411 18.83 -23.92 -37.82
C GLY A 411 19.63 -23.26 -36.68
N CYS A 412 20.20 -22.07 -36.86
CA CYS A 412 20.84 -21.32 -35.78
C CYS A 412 19.98 -20.13 -35.32
N VAL A 413 19.73 -20.08 -34.02
CA VAL A 413 18.88 -19.06 -33.39
C VAL A 413 19.63 -18.37 -32.26
N LEU A 414 19.71 -17.04 -32.33
CA LEU A 414 20.24 -16.20 -31.25
C LEU A 414 19.11 -15.63 -30.41
N SER A 415 19.28 -15.53 -29.10
CA SER A 415 18.35 -14.83 -28.22
C SER A 415 18.99 -13.74 -27.39
N ALA A 416 18.22 -12.73 -27.00
CA ALA A 416 18.68 -11.78 -25.98
C ALA A 416 19.09 -12.52 -24.69
N LEU A 417 20.10 -12.00 -24.00
CA LEU A 417 20.50 -12.49 -22.68
C LEU A 417 19.41 -12.12 -21.65
N ASP A 418 19.02 -13.04 -20.75
CA ASP A 418 17.93 -12.81 -19.79
C ASP A 418 18.41 -11.88 -18.66
N ASP A 419 17.57 -10.94 -18.19
CA ASP A 419 17.89 -9.97 -17.12
C ASP A 419 18.15 -10.64 -15.75
N ARG A 420 17.88 -11.95 -15.64
CA ARG A 420 18.20 -12.78 -14.46
C ARG A 420 19.65 -13.25 -14.42
N ASP A 421 20.36 -13.16 -15.55
CA ASP A 421 21.75 -13.60 -15.67
C ASP A 421 22.75 -12.48 -15.31
N THR A 422 22.30 -11.24 -15.07
CA THR A 422 23.13 -10.11 -14.65
C THR A 422 22.69 -9.59 -13.28
N SER A 423 23.57 -9.69 -12.29
CA SER A 423 23.24 -9.46 -10.89
C SER A 423 23.56 -8.05 -10.36
N HIS A 424 24.20 -7.21 -11.18
CA HIS A 424 24.75 -5.91 -10.76
C HIS A 424 24.45 -4.82 -11.81
N GLY A 425 24.13 -3.60 -11.34
CA GLY A 425 24.09 -2.43 -12.24
C GLY A 425 25.50 -2.08 -12.74
N ASN A 426 25.57 -1.43 -13.91
CA ASN A 426 26.82 -1.24 -14.67
C ASN A 426 27.83 -0.26 -14.04
N GLY A 427 27.69 0.10 -12.76
CA GLY A 427 28.62 0.99 -12.04
C GLY A 427 28.67 2.44 -12.53
N ILE A 428 27.70 2.85 -13.36
CA ILE A 428 27.65 4.17 -14.01
C ILE A 428 26.41 4.94 -13.58
N ALA A 429 26.56 6.24 -13.35
CA ALA A 429 25.44 7.16 -13.14
C ALA A 429 25.63 8.43 -13.98
N LEU A 430 24.72 8.66 -14.95
CA LEU A 430 24.73 9.87 -15.80
C LEU A 430 24.12 11.08 -15.08
N PHE A 431 23.15 10.83 -14.19
CA PHE A 431 22.48 11.81 -13.33
C PHE A 431 22.88 11.57 -11.87
N ASP A 432 22.65 12.55 -11.00
CA ASP A 432 22.95 12.39 -9.58
C ASP A 432 22.01 11.34 -8.94
N LEU A 433 20.77 11.23 -9.45
CA LEU A 433 19.78 10.23 -9.04
C LEU A 433 18.84 9.87 -10.20
N THR A 434 18.70 8.58 -10.53
CA THR A 434 17.79 8.10 -11.58
C THR A 434 16.91 6.98 -11.04
N LEU A 435 15.59 7.13 -11.19
CA LEU A 435 14.64 6.03 -10.99
C LEU A 435 14.19 5.49 -12.35
N ILE A 436 14.37 4.19 -12.57
CA ILE A 436 13.86 3.46 -13.73
C ILE A 436 12.76 2.53 -13.24
N VAL A 437 11.56 2.63 -13.83
CA VAL A 437 10.41 1.78 -13.50
C VAL A 437 10.05 0.94 -14.72
N SER A 438 10.16 -0.37 -14.61
CA SER A 438 9.78 -1.33 -15.65
C SER A 438 8.53 -2.09 -15.22
N HIS A 439 7.44 -1.94 -15.96
CA HIS A 439 6.14 -2.52 -15.63
C HIS A 439 5.71 -3.54 -16.69
N ASP A 440 5.47 -4.78 -16.24
CA ASP A 440 4.91 -5.86 -17.04
C ASP A 440 3.40 -5.93 -16.84
N HIS A 441 2.65 -5.56 -17.89
CA HIS A 441 1.19 -5.58 -17.85
C HIS A 441 0.60 -6.99 -17.86
N TYR A 442 1.32 -8.01 -18.38
CA TYR A 442 0.83 -9.40 -18.44
C TYR A 442 1.13 -10.13 -17.14
N ALA A 443 2.38 -10.02 -16.66
CA ALA A 443 2.76 -10.60 -15.39
C ALA A 443 2.25 -9.77 -14.19
N ARG A 444 1.78 -8.54 -14.43
CA ARG A 444 1.39 -7.55 -13.40
C ARG A 444 2.50 -7.28 -12.39
N THR A 445 3.75 -7.33 -12.82
CA THR A 445 4.91 -7.09 -11.96
C THR A 445 5.55 -5.74 -12.27
N THR A 446 6.13 -5.10 -11.26
CA THR A 446 6.91 -3.86 -11.45
C THR A 446 8.30 -4.01 -10.83
N LYS A 447 9.33 -3.90 -11.68
CA LYS A 447 10.73 -3.89 -11.27
C LYS A 447 11.27 -2.47 -11.36
N CYS A 448 12.00 -2.03 -10.34
CA CYS A 448 12.60 -0.71 -10.29
C CYS A 448 14.13 -0.82 -10.18
N PHE A 449 14.82 0.15 -10.78
CA PHE A 449 16.24 0.37 -10.58
C PHE A 449 16.46 1.80 -10.10
N LEU A 450 17.29 1.96 -9.07
CA LEU A 450 17.69 3.25 -8.55
C LEU A 450 19.20 3.43 -8.73
N ASP A 451 19.58 4.26 -9.69
CA ASP A 451 20.98 4.59 -9.97
C ASP A 451 21.35 5.90 -9.26
N CYS A 452 22.38 5.84 -8.45
CA CYS A 452 22.83 6.93 -7.60
C CYS A 452 24.29 7.26 -7.93
N SER A 453 24.61 8.54 -8.12
CA SER A 453 26.00 8.95 -8.30
C SER A 453 26.79 8.81 -7.00
N THR A 454 27.98 8.22 -7.07
CA THR A 454 28.89 8.11 -5.91
C THR A 454 29.45 9.45 -5.45
N ASP A 455 29.30 10.50 -6.27
CA ASP A 455 29.67 11.88 -5.90
C ASP A 455 28.80 12.41 -4.75
N ILE A 456 27.59 11.85 -4.57
CA ILE A 456 26.65 12.19 -3.50
C ILE A 456 26.46 10.99 -2.55
N PHE A 457 26.30 9.78 -3.09
CA PHE A 457 25.96 8.59 -2.34
C PHE A 457 27.14 7.61 -2.28
N GLN A 458 27.96 7.72 -1.24
CA GLN A 458 29.30 7.12 -1.19
C GLN A 458 29.34 5.59 -1.00
N ASN A 459 28.25 4.95 -0.57
CA ASN A 459 28.24 3.51 -0.28
C ASN A 459 26.91 2.85 -0.68
N GLN A 460 26.95 1.53 -0.89
CA GLN A 460 25.79 0.74 -1.32
C GLN A 460 24.65 0.80 -0.29
N THR A 461 24.99 0.78 1.00
CA THR A 461 24.02 0.84 2.11
C THR A 461 23.12 2.09 2.04
N ASN A 462 23.65 3.25 1.65
CA ASN A 462 22.88 4.47 1.47
C ASN A 462 21.89 4.34 0.31
N VAL A 463 22.28 3.66 -0.76
CA VAL A 463 21.43 3.45 -1.95
C VAL A 463 20.33 2.44 -1.66
N ASP A 464 20.64 1.36 -0.94
CA ASP A 464 19.65 0.39 -0.47
C ASP A 464 18.63 1.05 0.48
N LEU A 465 19.09 1.94 1.37
CA LEU A 465 18.21 2.72 2.24
C LEU A 465 17.26 3.64 1.45
N LEU A 466 17.72 4.24 0.36
CA LEU A 466 16.86 5.07 -0.51
C LEU A 466 15.79 4.22 -1.21
N ALA A 467 16.15 3.03 -1.70
CA ALA A 467 15.18 2.09 -2.26
C ALA A 467 14.11 1.69 -1.23
N ASN A 468 14.52 1.38 0.00
CA ASN A 468 13.59 1.07 1.10
C ASN A 468 12.69 2.26 1.46
N ARG A 469 13.22 3.49 1.47
CA ARG A 469 12.42 4.72 1.67
C ARG A 469 11.42 4.95 0.54
N PHE A 470 11.81 4.68 -0.70
CA PHE A 470 10.90 4.78 -1.84
C PHE A 470 9.78 3.74 -1.76
N LYS A 471 10.11 2.48 -1.48
CA LYS A 471 9.12 1.43 -1.17
C LYS A 471 8.18 1.86 -0.06
N HIS A 472 8.72 2.40 1.03
CA HIS A 472 7.90 2.85 2.16
C HIS A 472 6.93 3.98 1.79
N ILE A 473 7.34 4.93 0.93
CA ILE A 473 6.41 5.93 0.38
C ILE A 473 5.32 5.25 -0.44
N LEU A 474 5.64 4.27 -1.28
CA LEU A 474 4.64 3.52 -2.02
C LEU A 474 3.69 2.77 -1.07
N THR A 475 4.21 2.14 -0.02
CA THR A 475 3.40 1.54 1.04
C THR A 475 2.49 2.60 1.66
N GLN A 476 2.99 3.75 2.13
CA GLN A 476 2.13 4.80 2.71
C GLN A 476 1.04 5.32 1.76
N LEU A 477 1.30 5.32 0.45
CA LEU A 477 0.36 5.79 -0.57
C LEU A 477 -0.69 4.73 -0.93
N PHE A 478 -0.27 3.47 -1.06
CA PHE A 478 -1.08 2.39 -1.65
C PHE A 478 -1.41 1.25 -0.67
N CYS A 479 -0.81 1.24 0.51
CA CYS A 479 -1.07 0.33 1.63
C CYS A 479 -1.35 1.15 2.90
N SER A 480 -2.59 1.19 3.38
CA SER A 480 -2.78 1.53 4.79
C SER A 480 -2.17 0.42 5.64
N SER A 481 -1.39 0.76 6.67
CA SER A 481 -0.96 -0.17 7.73
C SER A 481 -2.12 -0.61 8.65
N ILE A 482 -3.33 -0.67 8.10
CA ILE A 482 -4.57 -1.12 8.72
C ILE A 482 -4.98 -2.41 8.00
N VAL A 483 -5.25 -3.45 8.79
CA VAL A 483 -5.38 -4.85 8.38
C VAL A 483 -6.63 -5.10 7.51
N GLY A 484 -6.49 -5.91 6.44
CA GLY A 484 -7.60 -6.74 5.92
C GLY A 484 -8.13 -6.46 4.52
N GLU A 485 -7.74 -5.37 3.86
CA GLU A 485 -8.06 -5.10 2.45
C GLU A 485 -6.85 -4.62 1.66
N PRO A 486 -6.84 -4.82 0.34
CA PRO A 486 -6.25 -3.84 -0.54
C PRO A 486 -7.11 -2.57 -0.42
N VAL A 487 -6.86 -1.75 0.61
CA VAL A 487 -7.48 -0.43 0.71
C VAL A 487 -6.87 0.38 -0.42
N TYR A 488 -7.57 0.46 -1.54
CA TYR A 488 -7.30 1.43 -2.60
C TYR A 488 -7.64 2.81 -2.04
N SER A 489 -6.78 3.31 -1.15
CA SER A 489 -6.84 4.66 -0.65
C SER A 489 -6.88 5.57 -1.89
N GLN A 490 -7.77 6.56 -1.92
CA GLN A 490 -7.75 7.59 -2.97
C GLN A 490 -6.51 8.50 -2.85
N CYS A 491 -5.37 7.96 -2.39
CA CYS A 491 -4.13 8.62 -1.99
C CYS A 491 -4.40 10.03 -1.43
N THR A 492 -5.26 10.10 -0.41
CA THR A 492 -5.72 11.38 0.17
C THR A 492 -4.71 11.97 1.14
N ILE A 493 -3.68 11.21 1.52
CA ILE A 493 -2.56 11.70 2.33
C ILE A 493 -1.91 12.90 1.64
N SER A 494 -1.66 13.96 2.41
CA SER A 494 -0.91 15.11 1.90
C SER A 494 0.57 14.74 1.74
N ILE A 495 1.23 15.33 0.75
CA ILE A 495 2.65 15.06 0.50
C ILE A 495 3.52 15.46 1.71
N SER A 496 3.11 16.49 2.46
CA SER A 496 3.73 16.90 3.73
C SER A 496 3.67 15.82 4.80
N ASN A 497 2.65 14.97 4.80
CA ASN A 497 2.45 13.93 5.82
C ASN A 497 3.11 12.59 5.46
N LEU A 498 3.61 12.41 4.24
CA LEU A 498 4.48 11.28 3.92
C LEU A 498 5.72 11.31 4.81
N SER A 499 6.27 10.18 5.18
CA SER A 499 7.48 10.13 5.99
C SER A 499 8.48 9.16 5.40
N PHE A 500 9.75 9.56 5.39
CA PHE A 500 10.88 8.64 5.18
C PHE A 500 11.17 7.77 6.38
N ILE A 501 10.47 8.06 7.47
CA ILE A 501 10.75 7.52 8.77
C ILE A 501 9.88 6.27 8.92
N LEU A 502 10.48 5.10 8.67
CA LEU A 502 10.24 3.98 9.57
C LEU A 502 10.72 4.48 10.92
N SER A 503 9.80 5.02 11.75
CA SER A 503 10.07 5.82 12.97
C SER A 503 11.50 5.72 13.48
N GLU A 504 12.22 6.84 13.60
CA GLU A 504 13.53 6.95 14.29
C GLU A 504 13.45 6.48 15.75
N GLU A 505 12.25 6.14 16.25
CA GLU A 505 11.99 5.50 17.54
C GLU A 505 11.73 3.98 17.47
N ILE A 506 11.82 3.36 16.28
CA ILE A 506 11.89 1.90 16.10
C ILE A 506 13.36 1.44 16.13
N GLU A 507 14.36 2.31 16.33
CA GLU A 507 15.76 1.88 16.50
C GLU A 507 15.92 0.74 17.53
N GLU A 508 15.15 0.75 18.63
CA GLU A 508 15.18 -0.32 19.64
C GLU A 508 14.80 -1.70 19.06
N ILE A 509 13.84 -1.76 18.14
CA ILE A 509 13.43 -3.00 17.47
C ILE A 509 14.31 -3.28 16.25
N GLN A 510 14.66 -2.25 15.48
CA GLN A 510 15.44 -2.38 14.25
C GLN A 510 16.83 -2.94 14.50
N ASN A 511 17.42 -2.64 15.65
CA ASN A 511 18.71 -3.15 16.07
C ASN A 511 18.65 -4.56 16.68
N VAL A 512 17.45 -5.10 16.96
CA VAL A 512 17.29 -6.47 17.48
C VAL A 512 17.28 -7.43 16.31
N ILE A 513 18.28 -8.31 16.28
CA ILE A 513 18.41 -9.33 15.24
C ILE A 513 17.49 -10.51 15.57
N PHE A 514 16.47 -10.71 14.75
CA PHE A 514 15.59 -11.87 14.83
C PHE A 514 16.26 -13.06 14.14
N HIS A 515 16.80 -13.98 14.92
CA HIS A 515 17.53 -15.16 14.41
C HIS A 515 17.27 -16.40 15.27
N ARG A 516 17.56 -17.57 14.71
CA ARG A 516 17.47 -18.85 15.43
C ARG A 516 18.41 -18.86 16.63
N LEU A 517 17.91 -19.23 17.81
CA LEU A 517 18.70 -19.30 19.03
C LEU A 517 19.18 -20.75 19.26
N PRO A 518 20.48 -21.06 19.07
CA PRO A 518 20.98 -22.45 19.10
C PRO A 518 21.02 -23.07 20.50
N THR A 519 20.87 -22.27 21.55
CA THR A 519 20.90 -22.72 22.96
C THR A 519 19.56 -23.22 23.46
N ILE A 520 18.47 -23.00 22.72
CA ILE A 520 17.14 -23.44 23.12
C ILE A 520 16.83 -24.76 22.45
N GLU A 521 16.83 -25.84 23.23
CA GLU A 521 16.52 -27.18 22.74
C GLU A 521 15.04 -27.27 22.33
N ASN A 522 14.12 -27.48 23.28
CA ASN A 522 12.69 -27.67 23.01
C ASN A 522 11.75 -27.01 24.03
N GLU A 523 12.26 -26.24 24.99
CA GLU A 523 11.45 -25.57 26.02
C GLU A 523 11.86 -24.10 26.14
N ALA A 524 10.88 -23.20 26.16
CA ALA A 524 11.07 -21.77 26.34
C ALA A 524 9.88 -21.14 27.09
N PRO A 525 10.01 -19.91 27.59
CA PRO A 525 8.84 -19.11 27.96
C PRO A 525 7.85 -18.97 26.78
N ALA A 526 6.56 -18.94 27.08
CA ALA A 526 5.54 -18.60 26.09
C ALA A 526 5.66 -17.12 25.69
N SER A 527 5.28 -16.79 24.46
CA SER A 527 5.12 -15.37 24.07
C SER A 527 4.05 -14.71 24.95
N TYR A 528 4.06 -13.37 25.01
CA TYR A 528 3.02 -12.67 25.78
C TYR A 528 1.61 -12.93 25.22
N ALA A 529 1.48 -13.07 23.89
CA ALA A 529 0.22 -13.40 23.24
C ALA A 529 -0.26 -14.82 23.57
N GLN A 530 0.64 -15.81 23.58
CA GLN A 530 0.33 -17.18 24.04
C GLN A 530 -0.11 -17.21 25.50
N ALA A 531 0.66 -16.56 26.38
CA ALA A 531 0.37 -16.50 27.80
C ALA A 531 -0.99 -15.83 28.07
N ARG A 532 -1.34 -14.78 27.29
CA ARG A 532 -2.65 -14.11 27.34
C ARG A 532 -3.79 -15.08 27.11
N ILE A 533 -3.77 -15.80 25.98
CA ILE A 533 -4.84 -16.73 25.61
C ILE A 533 -4.94 -17.85 26.64
N TRP A 534 -3.79 -18.42 27.04
CA TRP A 534 -3.76 -19.49 28.02
C TRP A 534 -4.35 -19.05 29.37
N LEU A 535 -3.97 -17.87 29.87
CA LEU A 535 -4.52 -17.33 31.12
C LEU A 535 -6.01 -17.04 31.00
N ASP A 536 -6.44 -16.53 29.84
CA ASP A 536 -7.84 -16.21 29.59
C ASP A 536 -8.74 -17.46 29.63
N GLU A 537 -8.31 -18.54 28.98
CA GLU A 537 -9.01 -19.81 29.04
C GLU A 537 -9.02 -20.43 30.44
N ARG A 538 -7.98 -20.22 31.25
CA ARG A 538 -7.94 -20.77 32.61
C ARG A 538 -8.75 -19.97 33.62
N ILE A 539 -8.88 -18.66 33.42
CA ILE A 539 -9.56 -17.76 34.34
C ILE A 539 -11.01 -17.53 33.91
N ARG A 540 -11.24 -17.02 32.69
CA ARG A 540 -12.58 -16.61 32.24
C ARG A 540 -13.35 -17.75 31.58
N PHE A 541 -12.65 -18.63 30.85
CA PHE A 541 -13.28 -19.66 30.01
C PHE A 541 -12.87 -21.11 30.35
N ASP A 542 -12.82 -21.47 31.64
CA ASP A 542 -12.30 -22.78 32.10
C ASP A 542 -12.93 -23.96 31.33
N PRO A 543 -12.14 -24.74 30.57
CA PRO A 543 -12.65 -25.82 29.72
C PRO A 543 -13.28 -26.97 30.52
N ASN A 544 -13.07 -27.03 31.85
CA ASN A 544 -13.71 -28.01 32.72
C ASN A 544 -15.12 -27.61 33.17
N LYS A 545 -15.57 -26.39 32.84
CA LYS A 545 -16.92 -25.88 33.12
C LYS A 545 -17.80 -26.04 31.87
N PRO A 546 -19.14 -26.09 32.01
CA PRO A 546 -20.05 -26.20 30.87
C PRO A 546 -20.12 -24.87 30.09
N GLN A 547 -19.09 -24.59 29.29
CA GLN A 547 -18.89 -23.37 28.52
C GLN A 547 -18.56 -23.71 27.06
N VAL A 548 -18.66 -22.71 26.17
CA VAL A 548 -18.25 -22.86 24.76
C VAL A 548 -16.77 -22.51 24.57
N ALA A 549 -16.07 -23.23 23.70
CA ALA A 549 -14.66 -23.01 23.38
C ALA A 549 -14.47 -21.69 22.63
N ILE A 550 -13.74 -20.70 23.16
CA ILE A 550 -13.67 -19.37 22.54
C ILE A 550 -12.49 -19.19 21.57
N TYR A 551 -11.50 -20.07 21.62
CA TYR A 551 -10.24 -19.94 20.87
C TYR A 551 -10.03 -21.00 19.79
N ASN A 552 -11.06 -21.77 19.43
CA ASN A 552 -11.03 -22.64 18.25
C ASN A 552 -11.15 -21.81 16.96
N MET A 553 -10.36 -22.15 15.93
CA MET A 553 -10.33 -21.48 14.64
C MET A 553 -10.54 -22.49 13.50
N PRO A 554 -11.79 -22.94 13.25
CA PRO A 554 -12.08 -23.84 12.14
C PRO A 554 -12.15 -23.07 10.80
N PHE A 555 -11.37 -23.52 9.82
CA PHE A 555 -11.39 -23.06 8.43
C PHE A 555 -11.92 -24.17 7.53
N GLN A 556 -12.97 -23.89 6.78
CA GLN A 556 -13.76 -24.89 6.08
C GLN A 556 -13.61 -24.75 4.57
N TYR A 557 -13.29 -25.83 3.90
CA TYR A 557 -13.05 -25.86 2.47
C TYR A 557 -13.94 -26.88 1.79
N ARG A 558 -14.38 -26.55 0.59
CA ARG A 558 -15.06 -27.46 -0.32
C ARG A 558 -14.38 -27.43 -1.68
N LEU A 559 -14.40 -28.56 -2.38
CA LEU A 559 -13.84 -28.63 -3.73
C LEU A 559 -14.79 -27.98 -4.74
N TYR A 560 -14.24 -27.42 -5.81
CA TYR A 560 -15.03 -27.03 -6.98
C TYR A 560 -15.67 -28.27 -7.65
N PRO A 561 -16.83 -28.11 -8.32
CA PRO A 561 -17.43 -29.18 -9.10
C PRO A 561 -16.42 -29.83 -10.05
N GLU A 562 -16.51 -31.16 -10.21
CA GLU A 562 -15.62 -31.98 -11.07
C GLU A 562 -14.16 -32.12 -10.60
N HIS A 563 -13.72 -31.40 -9.55
CA HIS A 563 -12.43 -31.65 -8.93
C HIS A 563 -12.50 -32.80 -7.92
N THR A 564 -11.39 -33.52 -7.78
CA THR A 564 -11.21 -34.53 -6.73
C THR A 564 -9.89 -34.30 -6.02
N LEU A 565 -9.79 -34.66 -4.74
CA LEU A 565 -8.57 -34.50 -3.93
C LEU A 565 -8.14 -35.85 -3.36
N SER A 566 -6.87 -36.20 -3.52
CA SER A 566 -6.30 -37.45 -2.98
C SER A 566 -6.08 -37.33 -1.48
N LEU A 567 -6.87 -38.07 -0.70
CA LEU A 567 -6.74 -38.11 0.74
C LEU A 567 -5.34 -38.55 1.15
N LYS A 568 -4.78 -39.57 0.50
CA LYS A 568 -3.44 -40.09 0.81
C LYS A 568 -2.36 -39.00 0.68
N ARG A 569 -2.42 -38.19 -0.38
CA ARG A 569 -1.48 -37.07 -0.59
C ARG A 569 -1.72 -35.96 0.42
N LEU A 570 -2.97 -35.65 0.72
CA LEU A 570 -3.34 -34.64 1.72
C LEU A 570 -2.79 -35.01 3.10
N LEU A 571 -3.01 -36.25 3.55
CA LEU A 571 -2.53 -36.70 4.86
C LEU A 571 -1.01 -36.67 4.94
N HIS A 572 -0.32 -37.10 3.90
CA HIS A 572 1.15 -37.01 3.84
C HIS A 572 1.65 -35.56 3.87
N ALA A 573 0.99 -34.66 3.11
CA ALA A 573 1.34 -33.25 3.10
C ALA A 573 1.15 -32.60 4.47
N LEU A 574 0.03 -32.88 5.16
CA LEU A 574 -0.23 -32.39 6.51
C LEU A 574 0.81 -32.87 7.51
N GLN A 575 1.27 -34.13 7.41
CA GLN A 575 2.35 -34.63 8.27
C GLN A 575 3.64 -33.84 8.08
N LEU A 576 4.01 -33.51 6.84
CA LEU A 576 5.19 -32.70 6.54
C LEU A 576 5.07 -31.28 7.11
N ILE A 577 3.88 -30.67 7.02
CA ILE A 577 3.63 -29.31 7.55
C ILE A 577 3.74 -29.30 9.07
N VAL A 578 3.09 -30.25 9.75
CA VAL A 578 3.16 -30.34 11.20
C VAL A 578 4.60 -30.57 11.65
N LEU A 579 5.38 -31.37 10.92
CA LEU A 579 6.82 -31.54 11.20
C LEU A 579 7.65 -30.27 10.94
N LYS A 580 7.37 -29.52 9.88
CA LYS A 580 8.08 -28.27 9.54
C LYS A 580 7.78 -27.16 10.56
N HIS A 581 6.52 -27.04 10.97
CA HIS A 581 6.04 -25.94 11.81
C HIS A 581 5.83 -26.38 13.25
N GLU A 582 6.86 -26.15 14.07
CA GLU A 582 6.89 -26.49 15.49
C GLU A 582 5.71 -25.96 16.31
N SER A 583 5.17 -24.80 15.94
CA SER A 583 3.98 -24.21 16.57
C SER A 583 2.76 -25.15 16.53
N LEU A 584 2.61 -25.98 15.49
CA LEU A 584 1.47 -26.88 15.31
C LEU A 584 1.51 -28.13 16.21
N HIS A 585 2.62 -28.34 16.93
CA HIS A 585 2.78 -29.43 17.89
C HIS A 585 3.47 -28.94 19.17
N THR A 586 3.21 -27.68 19.54
CA THR A 586 3.71 -27.06 20.77
C THR A 586 2.69 -27.19 21.88
N SER A 587 3.14 -27.65 23.05
CA SER A 587 2.36 -27.67 24.29
C SER A 587 2.57 -26.39 25.10
N LEU A 588 1.53 -25.95 25.82
CA LEU A 588 1.55 -24.80 26.73
C LEU A 588 1.17 -25.26 28.14
N VAL A 589 2.07 -25.01 29.10
CA VAL A 589 1.88 -25.39 30.50
C VAL A 589 2.35 -24.28 31.44
N PHE A 590 1.75 -24.21 32.62
CA PHE A 590 2.20 -23.30 33.66
C PHE A 590 3.31 -23.94 34.48
N ASP A 591 4.47 -23.31 34.52
CA ASP A 591 5.60 -23.70 35.36
C ASP A 591 5.44 -23.03 36.73
N THR A 592 5.15 -23.82 37.76
CA THR A 592 4.95 -23.31 39.12
C THR A 592 6.22 -22.81 39.78
N GLU A 593 7.40 -23.30 39.36
CA GLU A 593 8.68 -22.84 39.90
C GLU A 593 9.08 -21.49 39.31
N LYS A 594 8.86 -21.30 38.01
CA LYS A 594 9.14 -20.05 37.29
C LYS A 594 7.97 -19.05 37.35
N ASN A 595 6.81 -19.45 37.85
CA ASN A 595 5.57 -18.67 37.93
C ASN A 595 5.19 -18.02 36.58
N GLN A 596 5.30 -18.79 35.49
CA GLN A 596 5.02 -18.31 34.13
C GLN A 596 4.52 -19.45 33.24
N VAL A 597 3.86 -19.09 32.13
CA VAL A 597 3.52 -20.06 31.07
C VAL A 597 4.76 -20.33 30.24
N ILE A 598 5.03 -21.61 30.01
CA ILE A 598 6.11 -22.08 29.14
C ILE A 598 5.53 -22.86 27.96
N GLN A 599 6.26 -22.83 26.85
CA GLN A 599 5.98 -23.61 25.66
C GLN A 599 7.00 -24.72 25.50
N ARG A 600 6.55 -25.91 25.11
CA ARG A 600 7.41 -27.07 24.83
C ARG A 600 7.06 -27.70 23.50
N ILE A 601 8.06 -27.85 22.64
CA ILE A 601 7.95 -28.54 21.36
C ILE A 601 7.90 -30.04 21.63
N ILE A 602 6.87 -30.72 21.13
CA ILE A 602 6.71 -32.17 21.30
C ILE A 602 7.48 -32.91 20.19
N ASP A 603 8.43 -33.78 20.56
CA ASP A 603 9.13 -34.59 19.56
C ASP A 603 8.21 -35.63 18.90
N LEU A 604 7.80 -35.35 17.67
CA LEU A 604 6.89 -36.19 16.89
C LEU A 604 7.52 -37.50 16.42
N ASN A 605 8.86 -37.61 16.42
CA ASN A 605 9.53 -38.87 16.09
C ASN A 605 9.32 -39.94 17.16
N THR A 606 9.07 -39.52 18.41
CA THR A 606 8.81 -40.44 19.52
C THR A 606 7.31 -40.57 19.84
N ASN A 607 6.52 -39.52 19.60
CA ASN A 607 5.08 -39.47 19.86
C ASN A 607 4.22 -39.43 18.58
N HIS A 608 4.28 -40.49 17.76
CA HIS A 608 3.51 -40.59 16.52
C HIS A 608 1.99 -40.41 16.68
N LYS A 609 1.42 -40.68 17.87
CA LYS A 609 -0.02 -40.48 18.15
C LYS A 609 -0.43 -39.00 18.18
N GLN A 610 0.51 -38.07 18.40
CA GLN A 610 0.27 -36.62 18.44
C GLN A 610 0.64 -35.94 17.11
N MET A 611 1.17 -36.69 16.13
CA MET A 611 1.67 -36.13 14.87
C MET A 611 0.59 -35.50 13.98
N LEU A 612 -0.63 -36.06 13.98
CA LEU A 612 -1.75 -35.49 13.24
C LEU A 612 -3.09 -36.07 13.76
N SER A 613 -3.98 -35.20 14.24
CA SER A 613 -5.34 -35.59 14.62
C SER A 613 -6.28 -35.50 13.41
N ILE A 614 -6.62 -36.65 12.81
CA ILE A 614 -7.56 -36.74 11.69
C ILE A 614 -8.87 -37.32 12.20
N ILE A 615 -9.97 -36.64 11.93
CA ILE A 615 -11.33 -37.10 12.25
C ILE A 615 -12.07 -37.29 10.93
N GLU A 616 -12.77 -38.41 10.80
CA GLU A 616 -13.61 -38.72 9.64
C GLU A 616 -15.05 -38.94 10.11
N THR A 617 -16.00 -38.21 9.53
CA THR A 617 -17.43 -38.36 9.81
C THR A 617 -18.25 -38.32 8.53
N THR A 618 -19.51 -38.74 8.59
CA THR A 618 -20.45 -38.67 7.46
C THR A 618 -21.62 -37.76 7.78
N TYR A 619 -22.18 -37.10 6.77
CA TYR A 619 -23.44 -36.36 6.88
C TYR A 619 -24.42 -36.78 5.77
N GLU A 620 -25.71 -36.81 6.09
CA GLU A 620 -26.79 -37.08 5.13
C GLU A 620 -27.72 -35.88 4.92
N THR A 621 -27.83 -35.01 5.93
CA THR A 621 -28.70 -33.82 5.92
C THR A 621 -27.91 -32.55 6.26
N ASP A 622 -28.38 -31.40 5.80
CA ASP A 622 -27.75 -30.10 6.09
C ASP A 622 -27.77 -29.78 7.60
N GLU A 623 -28.77 -30.28 8.34
CA GLU A 623 -28.84 -30.17 9.80
C GLU A 623 -27.68 -30.90 10.49
N GLN A 624 -27.38 -32.14 10.07
CA GLN A 624 -26.25 -32.90 10.62
C GLN A 624 -24.92 -32.20 10.31
N LEU A 625 -24.77 -31.69 9.09
CA LEU A 625 -23.59 -30.94 8.70
C LEU A 625 -23.41 -29.70 9.57
N THR A 626 -24.48 -28.93 9.76
CA THR A 626 -24.47 -27.71 10.57
C THR A 626 -24.09 -28.02 12.02
N GLU A 627 -24.61 -29.10 12.61
CA GLU A 627 -24.25 -29.52 13.96
C GLU A 627 -22.76 -29.91 14.08
N ILE A 628 -22.22 -30.63 13.09
CA ILE A 628 -20.79 -30.96 13.07
C ILE A 628 -19.94 -29.68 13.00
N MET A 629 -20.32 -28.74 12.14
CA MET A 629 -19.62 -27.47 12.00
C MET A 629 -19.66 -26.66 13.29
N HIS A 630 -20.81 -26.60 13.96
CA HIS A 630 -20.96 -25.94 15.25
C HIS A 630 -20.13 -26.62 16.35
N ASP A 631 -20.05 -27.95 16.38
CA ASP A 631 -19.22 -28.68 17.35
C ASP A 631 -17.73 -28.33 17.20
N GLU A 632 -17.19 -28.32 15.97
CA GLU A 632 -15.79 -27.94 15.69
C GLU A 632 -15.42 -26.58 16.28
N LYS A 633 -16.36 -25.65 16.33
CA LYS A 633 -16.10 -24.31 16.89
C LYS A 633 -16.33 -24.22 18.39
N ARG A 634 -17.40 -24.82 18.92
CA ARG A 634 -17.85 -24.57 20.30
C ARG A 634 -17.36 -25.59 21.31
N ASN A 635 -16.82 -26.72 20.89
CA ASN A 635 -16.49 -27.83 21.79
C ASN A 635 -15.10 -27.60 22.46
N PRO A 636 -15.06 -27.42 23.80
CA PRO A 636 -13.81 -27.13 24.52
C PRO A 636 -12.90 -28.34 24.69
N GLN A 637 -13.36 -29.55 24.33
CA GLN A 637 -12.60 -30.78 24.48
C GLN A 637 -11.81 -31.15 23.21
N LEU A 638 -11.89 -30.37 22.14
CA LEU A 638 -11.22 -30.69 20.87
C LEU A 638 -9.70 -30.52 20.93
N PHE A 639 -9.22 -29.62 21.79
CA PHE A 639 -7.80 -29.31 21.95
C PHE A 639 -7.35 -29.52 23.39
N ASP A 640 -6.11 -29.98 23.56
CA ASP A 640 -5.44 -30.06 24.86
C ASP A 640 -4.05 -29.44 24.72
N LEU A 641 -3.96 -28.18 25.14
CA LEU A 641 -2.73 -27.40 25.08
C LEU A 641 -1.61 -28.04 25.90
N THR A 642 -1.93 -28.80 26.95
CA THR A 642 -0.89 -29.42 27.81
C THR A 642 -0.20 -30.59 27.12
N GLN A 643 -0.85 -31.18 26.11
CA GLN A 643 -0.35 -32.32 25.33
C GLN A 643 0.14 -31.91 23.93
N GLY A 644 0.08 -30.62 23.58
CA GLY A 644 0.41 -30.14 22.24
C GLY A 644 -0.60 -30.53 21.17
N LEU A 645 -1.83 -30.89 21.57
CA LEU A 645 -2.95 -31.15 20.66
C LEU A 645 -3.61 -29.81 20.30
N VAL A 646 -3.01 -29.09 19.36
CA VAL A 646 -3.36 -27.70 19.00
C VAL A 646 -3.82 -27.54 17.54
N PHE A 647 -3.77 -28.61 16.76
CA PHE A 647 -4.21 -28.66 15.36
C PHE A 647 -4.90 -29.99 15.05
N ARG A 648 -5.99 -29.93 14.27
CA ARG A 648 -6.71 -31.11 13.78
C ARG A 648 -7.26 -30.88 12.38
N CYS A 649 -7.44 -31.98 11.65
CA CYS A 649 -8.07 -32.02 10.35
C CYS A 649 -9.34 -32.87 10.44
N HIS A 650 -10.49 -32.31 10.08
CA HIS A 650 -11.77 -33.02 10.08
C HIS A 650 -12.31 -33.12 8.65
N ILE A 651 -12.52 -34.35 8.21
CA ILE A 651 -13.02 -34.69 6.90
C ILE A 651 -14.47 -35.19 7.04
N ILE A 652 -15.39 -34.51 6.37
CA ILE A 652 -16.82 -34.78 6.45
C ILE A 652 -17.30 -35.27 5.09
N TYR A 653 -17.65 -36.55 5.02
CA TYR A 653 -18.07 -37.21 3.80
C TYR A 653 -19.58 -37.12 3.59
N TYR A 654 -20.01 -36.93 2.34
CA TYR A 654 -21.43 -37.02 2.01
C TYR A 654 -21.90 -38.48 1.92
N LYS A 655 -22.88 -38.85 2.77
CA LYS A 655 -23.53 -40.16 2.92
C LYS A 655 -22.65 -41.35 3.34
N GLN A 656 -21.46 -41.50 2.79
CA GLN A 656 -20.58 -42.63 3.09
C GLN A 656 -19.11 -42.24 2.95
N ILE A 657 -18.27 -42.87 3.76
CA ILE A 657 -16.82 -42.69 3.67
C ILE A 657 -16.33 -43.20 2.32
N SER A 658 -15.49 -42.40 1.67
CA SER A 658 -14.97 -42.69 0.34
C SER A 658 -14.05 -43.92 0.33
N SER A 659 -14.43 -44.97 -0.40
CA SER A 659 -13.65 -46.22 -0.50
C SER A 659 -12.45 -46.13 -1.45
N ASN A 660 -12.38 -45.09 -2.29
CA ASN A 660 -11.31 -44.87 -3.27
C ASN A 660 -10.24 -43.87 -2.79
N HIS A 661 -10.32 -43.40 -1.53
CA HIS A 661 -9.44 -42.37 -0.96
C HIS A 661 -9.40 -41.05 -1.75
N LEU A 662 -10.49 -40.69 -2.43
CA LEU A 662 -10.69 -39.40 -3.08
C LEU A 662 -11.83 -38.63 -2.41
N LEU A 663 -11.61 -37.34 -2.17
CA LEU A 663 -12.65 -36.38 -1.79
C LEU A 663 -13.25 -35.75 -3.05
N SER A 664 -14.53 -35.40 -2.96
CA SER A 664 -15.34 -34.80 -4.01
C SER A 664 -15.86 -33.41 -3.63
N ASP A 665 -16.54 -32.73 -4.54
CA ASP A 665 -17.20 -31.44 -4.35
C ASP A 665 -18.30 -31.43 -3.27
N LYS A 666 -18.77 -32.61 -2.86
CA LYS A 666 -19.76 -32.77 -1.77
C LYS A 666 -19.14 -32.98 -0.40
N ASP A 667 -17.86 -33.33 -0.35
CA ASP A 667 -17.16 -33.53 0.91
C ASP A 667 -16.62 -32.20 1.43
N ILE A 668 -16.42 -32.12 2.75
CA ILE A 668 -15.93 -30.90 3.41
C ILE A 668 -14.65 -31.21 4.16
N LEU A 669 -13.70 -30.29 4.06
CA LEU A 669 -12.42 -30.36 4.73
C LEU A 669 -12.33 -29.20 5.73
N ILE A 670 -12.11 -29.50 7.00
CA ILE A 670 -11.94 -28.49 8.05
C ILE A 670 -10.53 -28.59 8.60
N PHE A 671 -9.79 -27.48 8.54
CA PHE A 671 -8.55 -27.29 9.29
C PHE A 671 -8.88 -26.47 10.53
N ASN A 672 -8.76 -27.06 11.71
CA ASN A 672 -9.09 -26.38 12.96
C ASN A 672 -7.83 -26.24 13.80
N PHE A 673 -7.55 -24.99 14.19
CA PHE A 673 -6.38 -24.61 14.97
C PHE A 673 -6.82 -24.01 16.29
N HIS A 674 -6.00 -24.19 17.32
CA HIS A 674 -6.12 -23.39 18.53
C HIS A 674 -5.45 -22.02 18.34
N HIS A 675 -6.14 -20.94 18.66
CA HIS A 675 -5.65 -19.57 18.44
C HIS A 675 -4.37 -19.24 19.23
N SER A 676 -4.02 -20.01 20.26
CA SER A 676 -2.75 -19.84 20.99
C SER A 676 -1.51 -20.13 20.14
N VAL A 677 -1.62 -20.85 19.03
CA VAL A 677 -0.47 -21.20 18.17
C VAL A 677 -0.64 -20.74 16.73
N PHE A 678 -1.75 -20.08 16.42
CA PHE A 678 -2.14 -19.73 15.06
C PHE A 678 -2.91 -18.41 15.04
N ASP A 679 -2.67 -17.60 14.03
CA ASP A 679 -3.41 -16.37 13.74
C ASP A 679 -3.85 -16.34 12.27
N TYR A 680 -4.68 -15.36 11.89
CA TYR A 680 -5.20 -15.28 10.52
C TYR A 680 -4.10 -15.18 9.45
N PRO A 681 -3.05 -14.34 9.59
CA PRO A 681 -1.94 -14.32 8.62
C PRO A 681 -1.21 -15.65 8.47
N SER A 682 -1.15 -16.49 9.51
CA SER A 682 -0.56 -17.83 9.43
C SER A 682 -1.24 -18.74 8.41
N MET A 683 -2.51 -18.48 8.05
CA MET A 683 -3.25 -19.28 7.08
C MET A 683 -2.60 -19.25 5.68
N ASN A 684 -2.11 -18.09 5.25
CA ASN A 684 -1.48 -17.97 3.93
C ASN A 684 -0.21 -18.82 3.84
N LEU A 685 0.61 -18.82 4.90
CA LEU A 685 1.80 -19.67 5.01
C LEU A 685 1.44 -21.16 5.04
N PHE A 686 0.42 -21.51 5.85
CA PHE A 686 -0.05 -22.89 5.96
C PHE A 686 -0.52 -23.45 4.61
N LEU A 687 -1.34 -22.69 3.86
CA LEU A 687 -1.87 -23.11 2.57
C LEU A 687 -0.79 -23.17 1.49
N HIS A 688 0.14 -22.21 1.47
CA HIS A 688 1.29 -22.22 0.57
C HIS A 688 2.10 -23.50 0.75
N ASP A 689 2.50 -23.80 1.99
CA ASP A 689 3.27 -25.00 2.32
C ASP A 689 2.47 -26.28 2.10
N LEU A 690 1.16 -26.27 2.36
CA LEU A 690 0.26 -27.39 2.08
C LEU A 690 0.22 -27.73 0.60
N ASN A 691 0.06 -26.73 -0.26
CA ASN A 691 0.03 -26.94 -1.70
C ASN A 691 1.38 -27.48 -2.22
N GLN A 692 2.48 -26.92 -1.73
CA GLN A 692 3.82 -27.39 -2.07
C GLN A 692 4.00 -28.86 -1.66
N ALA A 693 3.77 -29.18 -0.38
CA ALA A 693 3.89 -30.53 0.15
C ALA A 693 2.96 -31.53 -0.55
N TYR A 694 1.75 -31.11 -0.90
CA TYR A 694 0.79 -31.94 -1.63
C TYR A 694 1.25 -32.23 -3.06
N THR A 695 1.87 -31.26 -3.73
CA THR A 695 2.30 -31.36 -5.13
C THR A 695 3.59 -32.16 -5.29
N SER A 696 4.63 -31.83 -4.53
CA SER A 696 5.97 -32.43 -4.67
C SER A 696 6.23 -33.58 -3.69
N SER A 697 5.35 -33.81 -2.70
CA SER A 697 5.59 -34.72 -1.58
C SER A 697 6.84 -34.38 -0.74
N GLN A 698 7.32 -33.13 -0.83
CA GLN A 698 8.47 -32.60 -0.09
C GLN A 698 8.24 -31.12 0.24
N LEU A 699 8.80 -30.66 1.35
CA LEU A 699 8.87 -29.23 1.68
C LEU A 699 10.30 -28.75 1.45
N LEU A 700 10.44 -27.61 0.77
CA LEU A 700 11.71 -26.90 0.74
C LEU A 700 11.86 -26.15 2.07
N TYR A 701 13.01 -26.33 2.70
CA TYR A 701 13.45 -25.51 3.82
C TYR A 701 14.24 -24.35 3.23
N ASP A 702 13.85 -23.13 3.55
CA ASP A 702 14.67 -21.97 3.23
C ASP A 702 15.70 -21.81 4.36
N ASP A 703 16.95 -22.13 4.06
CA ASP A 703 18.06 -22.07 5.02
C ASP A 703 18.31 -20.64 5.54
N ASN A 704 17.81 -19.61 4.85
CA ASN A 704 17.96 -18.20 5.23
C ASN A 704 16.90 -17.69 6.23
N THR A 705 15.79 -18.42 6.46
CA THR A 705 14.66 -18.01 7.33
C THR A 705 14.45 -18.98 8.50
N ASN A 706 15.54 -19.32 9.19
CA ASN A 706 15.55 -20.39 10.20
C ASN A 706 14.95 -20.01 11.58
N LEU A 707 14.16 -18.93 11.67
CA LEU A 707 13.61 -18.42 12.93
C LEU A 707 12.36 -19.21 13.34
N ARG A 708 12.35 -19.79 14.55
CA ARG A 708 11.18 -20.47 15.11
C ARG A 708 10.29 -19.51 15.89
N TYR A 709 9.00 -19.81 16.03
CA TYR A 709 8.13 -19.06 16.93
C TYR A 709 8.63 -19.10 18.39
N LEU A 710 9.21 -20.23 18.80
CA LEU A 710 9.84 -20.38 20.10
C LEU A 710 11.05 -19.44 20.29
N ASP A 711 11.85 -19.21 19.25
CA ASP A 711 12.96 -18.25 19.29
C ASP A 711 12.42 -16.81 19.40
N TYR A 712 11.37 -16.48 18.63
CA TYR A 712 10.65 -15.20 18.71
C TYR A 712 10.19 -14.90 20.15
N ALA A 713 9.54 -15.86 20.80
CA ALA A 713 9.02 -15.67 22.15
C ALA A 713 10.13 -15.32 23.17
N VAL A 714 11.32 -15.92 23.02
CA VAL A 714 12.46 -15.58 23.88
C VAL A 714 13.00 -14.18 23.58
N ILE A 715 13.14 -13.83 22.29
CA ILE A 715 13.58 -12.50 21.88
C ILE A 715 12.60 -11.43 22.37
N GLU A 716 11.29 -11.64 22.22
CA GLU A 716 10.23 -10.74 22.69
C GLU A 716 10.33 -10.49 24.20
N GLN A 717 10.58 -11.54 25.00
CA GLN A 717 10.73 -11.40 26.45
C GLN A 717 12.00 -10.67 26.88
N GLN A 718 13.10 -10.83 26.13
CA GLN A 718 14.40 -10.21 26.45
C GLN A 718 14.53 -8.78 25.92
N MET A 719 13.68 -8.38 24.98
CA MET A 719 13.75 -7.07 24.35
C MET A 719 13.46 -5.93 25.34
N LEU A 720 14.44 -5.04 25.46
CA LEU A 720 14.36 -3.79 26.21
C LEU A 720 13.56 -2.78 25.38
N MET A 721 12.23 -2.86 25.45
CA MET A 721 11.28 -1.96 24.78
C MET A 721 11.06 -0.67 25.61
N SER A 722 12.13 0.08 25.89
CA SER A 722 12.10 1.24 26.79
C SER A 722 11.22 2.37 26.30
N GLY A 723 11.32 2.73 25.01
CA GLY A 723 10.52 3.81 24.43
C GLY A 723 9.02 3.54 24.54
N ALA A 724 8.59 2.33 24.15
CA ALA A 724 7.20 1.91 24.29
C ALA A 724 6.75 1.83 25.76
N SER A 725 7.59 1.30 26.65
CA SER A 725 7.26 1.21 28.08
C SER A 725 6.95 2.58 28.68
N MET A 726 7.77 3.60 28.39
CA MET A 726 7.55 4.97 28.85
C MET A 726 6.26 5.57 28.28
N PHE A 727 6.00 5.38 26.98
CA PHE A 727 4.77 5.85 26.35
C PHE A 727 3.53 5.24 27.03
N TRP A 728 3.49 3.92 27.19
CA TRP A 728 2.34 3.24 27.76
C TRP A 728 2.12 3.58 29.24
N LEU A 729 3.20 3.82 29.99
CA LEU A 729 3.11 4.32 31.36
C LEU A 729 2.45 5.70 31.42
N ASP A 730 2.86 6.63 30.56
CA ASP A 730 2.30 7.99 30.52
C ASP A 730 0.84 8.00 30.04
N ALA A 731 0.58 7.34 28.91
CA ALA A 731 -0.73 7.31 28.26
C ALA A 731 -1.84 6.71 29.16
N LEU A 732 -1.48 5.74 30.00
CA LEU A 732 -2.43 4.95 30.79
C LEU A 732 -2.27 5.11 32.30
N HIS A 733 -1.40 5.98 32.81
CA HIS A 733 -1.08 6.10 34.24
C HIS A 733 -2.32 6.15 35.15
N ASP A 734 -3.31 6.94 34.75
CA ASP A 734 -4.54 7.18 35.51
C ASP A 734 -5.74 6.34 35.01
N CYS A 735 -5.49 5.39 34.11
CA CYS A 735 -6.54 4.55 33.53
C CYS A 735 -7.06 3.56 34.57
N LYS A 736 -8.39 3.49 34.73
CA LYS A 736 -9.05 2.60 35.69
C LYS A 736 -9.41 1.28 35.03
N PHE A 737 -8.39 0.46 34.83
CA PHE A 737 -8.51 -0.87 34.24
C PHE A 737 -9.40 -1.86 35.01
N ASP A 738 -9.61 -1.63 36.30
CA ASP A 738 -10.46 -2.42 37.18
C ASP A 738 -11.94 -2.00 37.16
N GLN A 739 -12.26 -0.85 36.55
CA GLN A 739 -13.61 -0.33 36.46
C GLN A 739 -14.19 -0.63 35.07
N SER A 740 -15.15 -1.55 35.00
CA SER A 740 -15.91 -1.80 33.77
C SER A 740 -16.74 -0.57 33.39
N LEU A 741 -16.87 -0.31 32.08
CA LEU A 741 -17.74 0.75 31.55
C LEU A 741 -19.17 0.56 32.04
N SER A 742 -19.84 1.64 32.43
CA SER A 742 -21.23 1.57 32.90
C SER A 742 -22.23 1.50 31.74
N LEU A 743 -22.15 0.42 30.96
CA LEU A 743 -23.10 0.13 29.88
C LEU A 743 -24.47 -0.25 30.47
N PRO A 744 -25.57 -0.14 29.69
CA PRO A 744 -26.91 -0.52 30.14
C PRO A 744 -27.08 -2.04 30.19
N TYR A 745 -26.40 -2.67 31.15
CA TYR A 745 -26.46 -4.10 31.40
C TYR A 745 -27.85 -4.51 31.94
N ASP A 746 -28.35 -5.66 31.49
CA ASP A 746 -29.56 -6.27 32.04
C ASP A 746 -29.27 -7.05 33.34
N ARG A 747 -28.01 -7.43 33.54
CA ARG A 747 -27.56 -8.30 34.63
C ARG A 747 -26.25 -7.80 35.23
N TYR A 748 -26.08 -8.03 36.53
CA TYR A 748 -24.82 -7.73 37.22
C TYR A 748 -23.76 -8.76 36.89
N ARG A 749 -22.51 -8.30 36.70
CA ARG A 749 -21.36 -9.20 36.59
C ARG A 749 -21.10 -9.88 37.93
N LEU A 750 -21.26 -11.20 37.99
CA LEU A 750 -21.05 -11.98 39.21
C LEU A 750 -19.55 -12.16 39.54
N SER A 751 -18.73 -12.49 38.54
CA SER A 751 -17.27 -12.57 38.62
C SER A 751 -16.69 -12.78 37.21
N ASN A 752 -15.41 -12.49 37.00
CA ASN A 752 -14.73 -12.82 35.75
C ASN A 752 -14.55 -14.34 35.54
N GLU A 753 -14.65 -15.16 36.60
CA GLU A 753 -14.36 -16.61 36.57
C GLU A 753 -15.48 -17.51 36.00
N HIS A 754 -16.61 -16.92 35.59
CA HIS A 754 -17.84 -17.64 35.27
C HIS A 754 -18.49 -17.14 33.97
N ARG A 755 -17.70 -16.83 32.94
CA ARG A 755 -18.27 -16.48 31.62
C ARG A 755 -18.78 -17.73 30.92
N THR A 756 -19.94 -17.64 30.29
CA THR A 756 -20.47 -18.76 29.48
C THR A 756 -19.85 -18.79 28.09
N GLY A 757 -19.30 -17.66 27.63
CA GLY A 757 -18.81 -17.47 26.27
C GLY A 757 -19.92 -17.26 25.23
N ARG A 758 -21.18 -17.28 25.66
CA ARG A 758 -22.36 -17.07 24.81
C ARG A 758 -22.58 -15.57 24.58
N GLY A 759 -23.02 -15.22 23.39
CA GLY A 759 -23.31 -13.86 22.99
C GLY A 759 -24.47 -13.77 22.02
N THR A 760 -24.83 -12.54 21.67
CA THR A 760 -25.82 -12.22 20.65
C THR A 760 -25.22 -11.19 19.69
N SER A 761 -25.71 -11.19 18.44
CA SER A 761 -25.16 -10.38 17.35
C SER A 761 -26.30 -9.70 16.63
N ILE A 762 -26.25 -8.36 16.58
CA ILE A 762 -27.21 -7.55 15.85
C ILE A 762 -26.45 -6.65 14.89
N SER A 763 -26.77 -6.76 13.60
CA SER A 763 -26.14 -6.02 12.52
C SER A 763 -27.14 -5.11 11.82
N PHE A 764 -26.65 -4.01 11.24
CA PHE A 764 -27.41 -3.18 10.31
C PHE A 764 -26.49 -2.66 9.20
N ASP A 765 -27.06 -2.56 8.00
CA ASP A 765 -26.40 -1.97 6.86
C ASP A 765 -26.66 -0.46 6.82
N PHE A 766 -25.67 0.31 6.39
CA PHE A 766 -25.82 1.75 6.23
C PHE A 766 -26.72 2.05 5.02
N GLY A 767 -26.80 1.12 4.07
CA GLY A 767 -27.37 1.37 2.75
C GLY A 767 -26.51 2.35 1.95
N GLN A 768 -26.92 2.63 0.72
CA GLN A 768 -26.12 3.43 -0.21
C GLN A 768 -25.90 4.87 0.26
N ASP A 769 -26.96 5.54 0.74
CA ASP A 769 -26.90 6.97 1.08
C ASP A 769 -25.96 7.23 2.27
N LEU A 770 -26.12 6.50 3.38
CA LEU A 770 -25.29 6.71 4.56
C LEU A 770 -23.85 6.21 4.33
N SER A 771 -23.64 5.12 3.56
CA SER A 771 -22.28 4.68 3.19
C SER A 771 -21.58 5.76 2.39
N HIS A 772 -22.27 6.34 1.39
CA HIS A 772 -21.76 7.43 0.58
C HIS A 772 -21.40 8.66 1.42
N ASP A 773 -22.29 9.10 2.31
CA ASP A 773 -22.04 10.26 3.18
C ASP A 773 -20.85 10.01 4.13
N PHE A 774 -20.73 8.81 4.68
CA PHE A 774 -19.64 8.41 5.56
C PHE A 774 -18.29 8.38 4.82
N LEU A 775 -18.27 7.86 3.59
CA LEU A 775 -17.10 7.86 2.69
C LEU A 775 -16.68 9.27 2.27
N ILE A 776 -17.63 10.13 1.90
CA ILE A 776 -17.34 11.53 1.57
C ILE A 776 -16.80 12.27 2.79
N HIS A 777 -17.36 12.03 3.98
CA HIS A 777 -16.88 12.69 5.19
C HIS A 777 -15.45 12.29 5.54
N SER A 778 -15.11 11.01 5.43
CA SER A 778 -13.74 10.50 5.60
C SER A 778 -12.77 11.17 4.61
N SER A 779 -13.10 11.16 3.31
CA SER A 779 -12.25 11.73 2.26
C SER A 779 -12.11 13.26 2.35
N SER A 780 -13.19 13.99 2.64
CA SER A 780 -13.19 15.46 2.71
C SER A 780 -12.39 16.01 3.89
N ASN A 781 -12.21 15.22 4.95
CA ASN A 781 -11.55 15.65 6.18
C ASN A 781 -10.15 15.05 6.38
N ASN A 782 -9.63 14.28 5.40
CA ASN A 782 -8.34 13.58 5.48
C ASN A 782 -8.22 12.67 6.71
N ILE A 783 -9.23 11.83 6.95
CA ILE A 783 -9.32 10.90 8.07
C ILE A 783 -9.71 9.52 7.52
N SER A 784 -9.16 8.43 8.04
CA SER A 784 -9.53 7.08 7.58
C SER A 784 -10.95 6.70 8.03
N LEU A 785 -11.59 5.76 7.31
CA LEU A 785 -12.91 5.24 7.69
C LEU A 785 -12.89 4.63 9.09
N GLU A 786 -11.84 3.91 9.43
CA GLU A 786 -11.63 3.35 10.76
C GLU A 786 -11.59 4.44 11.84
N GLN A 787 -10.84 5.52 11.63
CA GLN A 787 -10.75 6.63 12.58
C GLN A 787 -12.10 7.33 12.75
N LEU A 788 -12.87 7.47 11.67
CA LEU A 788 -14.22 8.03 11.71
C LEU A 788 -15.21 7.11 12.44
N ALA A 789 -15.14 5.81 12.20
CA ALA A 789 -15.94 4.80 12.87
C ALA A 789 -15.61 4.74 14.36
N LEU A 790 -14.33 4.78 14.71
CA LEU A 790 -13.85 4.83 16.08
C LEU A 790 -14.30 6.11 16.80
N ALA A 791 -14.22 7.28 16.15
CA ALA A 791 -14.73 8.53 16.72
C ALA A 791 -16.24 8.49 16.93
N THR A 792 -16.98 7.90 15.99
CA THR A 792 -18.42 7.62 16.15
C THR A 792 -18.65 6.74 17.37
N TYR A 793 -17.85 5.69 17.53
CA TYR A 793 -17.98 4.75 18.63
C TYR A 793 -17.70 5.39 19.99
N TYR A 794 -16.64 6.21 20.12
CA TYR A 794 -16.38 6.96 21.34
C TYR A 794 -17.50 7.96 21.68
N ALA A 795 -18.02 8.69 20.69
CA ALA A 795 -19.15 9.59 20.91
C ALA A 795 -20.41 8.82 21.35
N PHE A 796 -20.63 7.62 20.80
CA PHE A 796 -21.71 6.74 21.17
C PHE A 796 -21.56 6.19 22.59
N LEU A 797 -20.38 5.68 22.94
CA LEU A 797 -20.08 5.20 24.28
C LEU A 797 -20.20 6.29 25.34
N PHE A 798 -19.76 7.52 25.05
CA PHE A 798 -19.93 8.67 25.94
C PHE A 798 -21.39 8.85 26.35
N GLN A 799 -22.31 8.82 25.38
CA GLN A 799 -23.74 8.94 25.66
C GLN A 799 -24.32 7.69 26.33
N LEU A 800 -23.86 6.49 25.92
CA LEU A 800 -24.36 5.22 26.43
C LEU A 800 -23.97 4.96 27.90
N THR A 801 -22.87 5.56 28.35
CA THR A 801 -22.33 5.47 29.72
C THR A 801 -22.74 6.64 30.61
N ASN A 802 -23.77 7.40 30.22
CA ASN A 802 -24.24 8.59 30.94
C ASN A 802 -23.16 9.70 31.10
N GLY A 803 -22.31 9.88 30.10
CA GLY A 803 -21.35 10.98 30.02
C GLY A 803 -19.97 10.68 30.59
N GLU A 804 -19.56 9.41 30.65
CA GLU A 804 -18.21 9.04 31.06
C GLU A 804 -17.18 9.60 30.09
N LYS A 805 -16.22 10.37 30.62
CA LYS A 805 -15.27 11.14 29.81
C LYS A 805 -13.95 10.40 29.56
N ASP A 806 -13.65 9.38 30.33
CA ASP A 806 -12.39 8.62 30.21
C ASP A 806 -12.73 7.21 29.76
N LEU A 807 -12.70 6.99 28.45
CA LEU A 807 -13.13 5.74 27.84
C LEU A 807 -11.91 4.96 27.36
N CYS A 808 -11.78 3.72 27.81
CA CYS A 808 -10.73 2.82 27.36
C CYS A 808 -11.36 1.56 26.74
N ILE A 809 -11.03 1.29 25.49
CA ILE A 809 -11.50 0.11 24.75
C ILE A 809 -10.31 -0.70 24.24
N GLY A 810 -10.53 -1.95 23.86
CA GLY A 810 -9.51 -2.79 23.22
C GLY A 810 -9.55 -2.68 21.69
N ILE A 811 -8.37 -2.69 21.07
CA ILE A 811 -8.20 -2.94 19.64
C ILE A 811 -7.16 -4.05 19.43
N ASN A 812 -7.28 -4.79 18.33
CA ASN A 812 -6.32 -5.85 17.97
C ASN A 812 -5.38 -5.35 16.87
N THR A 813 -4.09 -5.63 16.99
CA THR A 813 -3.06 -5.39 15.97
C THR A 813 -2.42 -6.72 15.56
N HIS A 814 -1.88 -6.80 14.33
CA HIS A 814 -1.32 -8.05 13.80
C HIS A 814 -0.06 -8.56 14.54
N GLY A 815 0.69 -7.65 15.17
CA GLY A 815 1.88 -7.97 15.99
C GLY A 815 3.10 -8.51 15.22
N ARG A 816 3.07 -8.53 13.88
CA ARG A 816 4.21 -8.89 13.00
C ARG A 816 4.96 -7.64 12.54
N TYR A 817 5.59 -6.95 13.48
CA TYR A 817 6.26 -5.65 13.26
C TYR A 817 7.65 -5.76 12.61
N ARG A 818 8.00 -6.93 12.06
CA ARG A 818 9.30 -7.30 11.49
C ARG A 818 9.11 -8.29 10.35
N ASP A 819 9.89 -8.15 9.28
CA ASP A 819 9.80 -8.99 8.09
C ASP A 819 10.10 -10.46 8.42
N GLU A 820 11.04 -10.71 9.33
CA GLU A 820 11.39 -12.06 9.78
C GLU A 820 10.20 -12.80 10.41
N LEU A 821 9.23 -12.06 10.96
CA LEU A 821 8.04 -12.64 11.57
C LEU A 821 6.98 -13.02 10.54
N ASN A 822 7.01 -12.46 9.32
CA ASN A 822 6.01 -12.76 8.30
C ASN A 822 6.11 -14.18 7.74
N SER A 823 7.22 -14.89 7.97
CA SER A 823 7.46 -16.25 7.49
C SER A 823 7.17 -17.34 8.53
N ILE A 824 6.59 -16.99 9.69
CA ILE A 824 6.42 -17.92 10.83
C ILE A 824 4.94 -18.17 11.12
N ILE A 825 4.55 -19.44 11.23
CA ILE A 825 3.24 -19.82 11.79
C ILE A 825 3.27 -19.64 13.30
N GLY A 826 2.30 -18.89 13.83
CA GLY A 826 2.26 -18.57 15.26
C GLY A 826 1.15 -17.61 15.64
N MET A 827 1.07 -17.27 16.92
CA MET A 827 0.11 -16.30 17.46
C MET A 827 0.77 -14.94 17.67
N PHE A 828 0.63 -14.00 16.76
CA PHE A 828 1.26 -12.66 16.89
C PHE A 828 0.29 -11.57 17.30
N VAL A 829 -1.03 -11.77 17.15
CA VAL A 829 -2.04 -10.75 17.40
C VAL A 829 -1.93 -10.18 18.81
N ASN A 830 -1.64 -8.88 18.91
CA ASN A 830 -1.57 -8.16 20.17
C ASN A 830 -2.86 -7.36 20.38
N ALA A 831 -3.42 -7.40 21.59
CA ALA A 831 -4.57 -6.57 21.93
C ALA A 831 -4.09 -5.40 22.77
N ILE A 832 -4.31 -4.18 22.33
CA ILE A 832 -3.85 -2.99 23.06
C ILE A 832 -5.05 -2.16 23.55
N PRO A 833 -4.94 -1.55 24.75
CA PRO A 833 -5.93 -0.59 25.22
C PRO A 833 -5.77 0.71 24.43
N LEU A 834 -6.89 1.27 24.00
CA LEU A 834 -6.99 2.57 23.37
C LEU A 834 -7.82 3.46 24.28
N ARG A 835 -7.16 4.41 24.94
CA ARG A 835 -7.80 5.34 25.88
C ARG A 835 -8.06 6.67 25.19
N CYS A 836 -9.28 7.18 25.35
CA CYS A 836 -9.71 8.47 24.85
C CYS A 836 -10.32 9.29 25.99
N GLN A 837 -9.67 10.41 26.31
CA GLN A 837 -10.20 11.40 27.24
C GLN A 837 -11.03 12.42 26.48
N LEU A 838 -12.35 12.23 26.52
CA LEU A 838 -13.33 13.04 25.82
C LEU A 838 -13.59 14.37 26.52
N ASP A 839 -13.38 15.47 25.79
CA ASP A 839 -13.99 16.74 26.11
C ASP A 839 -15.39 16.83 25.46
N PRO A 840 -16.48 16.83 26.25
CA PRO A 840 -17.85 16.84 25.71
C PRO A 840 -18.20 18.11 24.92
N HIS A 841 -17.41 19.19 25.06
CA HIS A 841 -17.60 20.45 24.34
C HIS A 841 -17.01 20.44 22.93
N LEU A 842 -16.14 19.47 22.61
CA LEU A 842 -15.62 19.33 21.25
C LEU A 842 -16.77 19.06 20.28
N SER A 843 -16.66 19.66 19.09
CA SER A 843 -17.46 19.25 17.95
C SER A 843 -17.10 17.81 17.54
N PHE A 844 -17.99 17.16 16.78
CA PHE A 844 -17.69 15.82 16.27
C PHE A 844 -16.45 15.83 15.37
N HIS A 845 -16.25 16.88 14.58
CA HIS A 845 -15.05 17.05 13.75
C HIS A 845 -13.75 17.12 14.56
N GLU A 846 -13.76 17.90 15.66
CA GLU A 846 -12.62 17.99 16.56
C GLU A 846 -12.34 16.67 17.27
N LEU A 847 -13.39 15.93 17.65
CA LEU A 847 -13.25 14.58 18.18
C LEU A 847 -12.58 13.64 17.19
N THR A 848 -12.99 13.66 15.92
CA THR A 848 -12.40 12.78 14.92
C THR A 848 -10.92 13.06 14.72
N LYS A 849 -10.51 14.34 14.74
CA LYS A 849 -9.08 14.71 14.73
C LYS A 849 -8.35 14.23 15.99
N HIS A 850 -8.97 14.40 17.16
CA HIS A 850 -8.40 13.94 18.43
C HIS A 850 -8.18 12.41 18.43
N VAL A 851 -9.17 11.66 17.97
CA VAL A 851 -9.11 10.19 17.86
C VAL A 851 -8.06 9.75 16.84
N ARG A 852 -7.93 10.44 15.70
CA ARG A 852 -6.84 10.20 14.74
C ARG A 852 -5.47 10.35 15.40
N ASP A 853 -5.26 11.44 16.13
CA ASP A 853 -3.98 11.73 16.76
C ASP A 853 -3.67 10.70 17.87
N ILE A 854 -4.67 10.27 18.65
CA ILE A 854 -4.56 9.14 19.59
C ILE A 854 -4.15 7.87 18.86
N MET A 855 -4.86 7.49 17.79
CA MET A 855 -4.64 6.25 17.08
C MET A 855 -3.23 6.17 16.47
N ILE A 856 -2.76 7.24 15.84
CA ILE A 856 -1.40 7.32 15.28
C ILE A 856 -0.35 7.07 16.37
N ASN A 857 -0.50 7.70 17.53
CA ASN A 857 0.46 7.57 18.64
C ASN A 857 0.42 6.17 19.28
N TYR A 858 -0.76 5.58 19.46
CA TYR A 858 -0.90 4.26 20.08
C TYR A 858 -0.42 3.13 19.15
N ILE A 859 -0.74 3.21 17.86
CA ILE A 859 -0.32 2.19 16.87
C ILE A 859 1.21 2.15 16.74
N LYS A 860 1.89 3.30 16.83
CA LYS A 860 3.36 3.40 16.81
C LYS A 860 4.03 2.47 17.83
N TYR A 861 3.44 2.29 19.01
CA TYR A 861 3.98 1.45 20.09
C TYR A 861 3.17 0.15 20.32
N SER A 862 2.37 -0.25 19.33
CA SER A 862 1.49 -1.42 19.42
C SER A 862 2.22 -2.77 19.48
N TYR A 863 3.53 -2.79 19.21
CA TYR A 863 4.39 -3.97 19.40
C TYR A 863 4.61 -4.31 20.88
N PHE A 864 4.32 -3.38 21.80
CA PHE A 864 4.49 -3.60 23.22
C PHE A 864 3.34 -4.46 23.78
N PRO A 865 3.62 -5.63 24.36
CA PRO A 865 2.59 -6.57 24.77
C PRO A 865 1.67 -6.06 25.88
N LEU A 866 0.37 -6.37 25.79
CA LEU A 866 -0.64 -6.02 26.81
C LEU A 866 -0.22 -6.41 28.23
N GLN A 867 0.35 -7.59 28.39
CA GLN A 867 0.79 -8.12 29.69
C GLN A 867 1.84 -7.19 30.31
N ARG A 868 2.75 -6.64 29.50
CA ARG A 868 3.74 -5.67 29.98
C ARG A 868 3.07 -4.35 30.35
N ILE A 869 2.08 -3.88 29.58
CA ILE A 869 1.27 -2.69 29.90
C ILE A 869 0.59 -2.85 31.26
N LEU A 870 -0.06 -3.99 31.48
CA LEU A 870 -0.77 -4.25 32.73
C LEU A 870 0.19 -4.44 33.91
N ASN A 871 1.32 -5.15 33.72
CA ASN A 871 2.29 -5.40 34.79
C ASN A 871 3.00 -4.13 35.29
N GLN A 872 3.17 -3.12 34.44
CA GLN A 872 3.81 -1.86 34.83
C GLN A 872 2.82 -0.83 35.40
N HIS A 873 1.50 -1.10 35.33
CA HIS A 873 0.48 -0.17 35.78
C HIS A 873 0.38 -0.13 37.32
N PRO A 874 0.40 1.05 37.97
CA PRO A 874 0.56 1.17 39.42
C PRO A 874 -0.61 0.60 40.24
N ASN A 875 -1.81 0.54 39.65
CA ASN A 875 -3.05 0.20 40.36
C ASN A 875 -3.61 -1.19 40.03
N ILE A 876 -2.85 -2.07 39.37
CA ILE A 876 -3.32 -3.42 39.03
C ILE A 876 -2.83 -4.43 40.06
N SER A 877 -3.76 -5.00 40.83
CA SER A 877 -3.49 -6.05 41.83
C SER A 877 -4.08 -7.42 41.46
N SER A 878 -4.83 -7.50 40.36
CA SER A 878 -5.54 -8.70 39.88
C SER A 878 -5.46 -8.79 38.35
N PRO A 879 -5.66 -9.97 37.74
CA PRO A 879 -5.72 -10.10 36.29
C PRO A 879 -6.83 -9.21 35.71
N VAL A 880 -6.44 -8.25 34.86
CA VAL A 880 -7.35 -7.37 34.12
C VAL A 880 -7.52 -7.91 32.72
N PHE A 881 -8.76 -7.83 32.22
CA PHE A 881 -9.09 -8.12 30.82
C PHE A 881 -9.73 -6.90 30.18
N LEU A 882 -9.54 -6.74 28.87
CA LEU A 882 -10.29 -5.76 28.10
C LEU A 882 -11.72 -6.29 27.94
N ASP A 883 -12.70 -5.55 28.43
CA ASP A 883 -14.12 -5.94 28.43
C ASP A 883 -14.84 -5.52 27.16
N THR A 884 -14.39 -4.43 26.54
CA THR A 884 -15.01 -3.82 25.36
C THR A 884 -13.99 -3.69 24.24
N SER A 885 -14.37 -3.96 23.00
CA SER A 885 -13.48 -3.83 21.86
C SER A 885 -14.11 -3.14 20.65
N PHE A 886 -13.25 -2.58 19.82
CA PHE A 886 -13.58 -2.02 18.53
C PHE A 886 -12.83 -2.77 17.43
N GLU A 887 -13.54 -3.06 16.35
CA GLU A 887 -12.99 -3.69 15.17
C GLU A 887 -13.42 -2.91 13.93
N PHE A 888 -12.48 -2.72 13.01
CA PHE A 888 -12.79 -2.23 11.67
C PHE A 888 -12.24 -3.25 10.70
N ILE A 889 -13.15 -3.85 9.94
CA ILE A 889 -12.83 -4.85 8.94
C ILE A 889 -13.17 -4.25 7.60
N SER A 890 -12.26 -4.49 6.72
CA SER A 890 -12.32 -4.09 5.35
C SER A 890 -12.23 -5.45 4.63
N SER A 891 -13.15 -5.78 3.73
CA SER A 891 -13.08 -6.95 2.85
C SER A 891 -13.45 -6.66 1.38
N MET A 892 -12.70 -7.23 0.42
CA MET A 892 -13.15 -7.36 -0.97
C MET A 892 -13.96 -8.66 -1.14
N THR A 893 -15.24 -8.56 -1.46
CA THR A 893 -16.11 -9.71 -1.77
C THR A 893 -15.90 -10.20 -3.21
N LYS A 894 -14.71 -10.71 -3.55
CA LYS A 894 -14.52 -11.49 -4.78
C LYS A 894 -14.52 -12.97 -4.45
N ASP A 895 -15.35 -13.75 -5.16
CA ASP A 895 -15.36 -15.21 -5.07
C ASP A 895 -13.97 -15.83 -5.37
N GLU A 896 -13.12 -15.14 -6.14
CA GLU A 896 -11.79 -15.60 -6.56
C GLU A 896 -10.70 -15.57 -5.47
N GLU A 897 -10.80 -14.71 -4.43
CA GLU A 897 -9.79 -14.65 -3.34
C GLU A 897 -9.96 -15.78 -2.30
N ASN A 898 -11.12 -16.44 -2.29
CA ASN A 898 -11.37 -17.58 -1.42
C ASN A 898 -10.90 -18.91 -2.05
N GLU A 899 -10.36 -18.87 -3.27
CA GLU A 899 -9.87 -20.05 -3.98
C GLU A 899 -8.46 -20.44 -3.54
N ILE A 900 -8.27 -21.74 -3.29
CA ILE A 900 -6.96 -22.33 -3.01
C ILE A 900 -6.71 -23.49 -3.98
N MET A 901 -5.46 -23.60 -4.42
CA MET A 901 -5.00 -24.74 -5.21
C MET A 901 -4.32 -25.76 -4.30
N LEU A 902 -4.68 -27.03 -4.43
CA LEU A 902 -3.96 -28.16 -3.86
C LEU A 902 -3.62 -29.15 -4.97
N GLY A 903 -2.42 -29.03 -5.54
CA GLY A 903 -2.04 -29.70 -6.77
C GLY A 903 -2.94 -29.26 -7.93
N ASP A 904 -3.64 -30.21 -8.54
CA ASP A 904 -4.56 -29.95 -9.67
C ASP A 904 -6.01 -29.71 -9.19
N SER A 905 -6.24 -29.71 -7.88
CA SER A 905 -7.56 -29.61 -7.26
C SER A 905 -7.82 -28.18 -6.78
N ARG A 906 -8.96 -27.62 -7.18
CA ARG A 906 -9.43 -26.31 -6.70
C ARG A 906 -10.36 -26.49 -5.51
N LEU A 907 -10.13 -25.72 -4.46
CA LEU A 907 -11.01 -25.62 -3.31
C LEU A 907 -11.38 -24.16 -3.07
N TYR A 908 -12.49 -23.92 -2.42
CA TYR A 908 -12.88 -22.59 -1.95
C TYR A 908 -13.23 -22.63 -0.47
N LEU A 909 -12.89 -21.55 0.23
CA LEU A 909 -13.26 -21.32 1.63
C LEU A 909 -14.78 -21.09 1.71
N LEU A 910 -15.44 -21.81 2.61
CA LEU A 910 -16.84 -21.59 2.93
C LEU A 910 -16.96 -20.50 4.01
N PRO A 911 -17.86 -19.51 3.84
CA PRO A 911 -18.11 -18.53 4.88
C PRO A 911 -18.69 -19.23 6.11
N TYR A 912 -18.00 -19.07 7.25
CA TYR A 912 -18.41 -19.65 8.51
C TYR A 912 -19.45 -18.75 9.19
N SER A 913 -20.65 -19.26 9.49
CA SER A 913 -21.64 -18.49 10.25
C SER A 913 -21.19 -18.33 11.71
N VAL A 914 -21.02 -17.10 12.19
CA VAL A 914 -20.64 -16.83 13.60
C VAL A 914 -21.72 -17.33 14.58
N LYS A 915 -22.93 -17.55 14.08
CA LYS A 915 -24.11 -18.03 14.79
C LYS A 915 -24.00 -19.49 15.21
N ILE A 916 -24.18 -19.77 16.50
CA ILE A 916 -24.39 -21.09 17.13
C ILE A 916 -25.87 -21.51 16.94
N SER A 917 -26.80 -20.55 16.97
CA SER A 917 -28.22 -20.70 16.64
C SER A 917 -28.76 -19.40 16.03
N GLU A 918 -30.05 -19.30 15.68
CA GLU A 918 -30.63 -18.11 15.00
C GLU A 918 -30.23 -16.77 15.65
N ASP A 919 -30.13 -16.72 16.98
CA ASP A 919 -29.89 -15.48 17.76
C ASP A 919 -28.61 -15.49 18.63
N GLU A 920 -27.83 -16.57 18.59
CA GLU A 920 -26.72 -16.78 19.51
C GLU A 920 -25.38 -16.90 18.78
N ILE A 921 -24.35 -16.23 19.27
CA ILE A 921 -22.96 -16.30 18.81
C ILE A 921 -22.03 -16.62 19.97
N MET A 922 -20.73 -16.69 19.69
CA MET A 922 -19.68 -16.75 20.70
C MET A 922 -19.10 -15.36 20.94
N SER A 923 -18.90 -14.97 22.19
CA SER A 923 -18.40 -13.64 22.55
C SER A 923 -17.24 -13.71 23.54
N LYS A 924 -16.07 -13.22 23.10
CA LYS A 924 -14.85 -13.11 23.94
C LYS A 924 -14.89 -11.91 24.87
N PHE A 925 -15.59 -10.87 24.44
CA PHE A 925 -15.73 -9.58 25.11
C PHE A 925 -17.18 -9.41 25.60
N ASP A 926 -17.40 -8.43 26.45
CA ASP A 926 -18.75 -8.07 26.87
C ASP A 926 -19.51 -7.31 25.80
N PHE A 927 -18.80 -6.48 25.06
CA PHE A 927 -19.38 -5.62 24.04
C PHE A 927 -18.33 -5.34 22.95
N ILE A 928 -18.65 -5.66 21.71
CA ILE A 928 -17.80 -5.43 20.54
C ILE A 928 -18.63 -4.65 19.54
N VAL A 929 -18.04 -3.60 18.99
CA VAL A 929 -18.57 -2.94 17.80
C VAL A 929 -17.61 -3.17 16.66
N SER A 930 -18.10 -3.82 15.60
CA SER A 930 -17.35 -4.12 14.40
C SER A 930 -17.98 -3.37 13.23
N PHE A 931 -17.22 -2.49 12.58
CA PHE A 931 -17.62 -1.89 11.31
C PHE A 931 -17.00 -2.71 10.18
N GLN A 932 -17.79 -3.02 9.16
CA GLN A 932 -17.32 -3.71 7.96
C GLN A 932 -17.51 -2.80 6.74
N HIS A 933 -16.46 -2.63 5.95
CA HIS A 933 -16.50 -1.97 4.65
C HIS A 933 -16.36 -3.04 3.56
N ASP A 934 -17.34 -3.09 2.65
CA ASP A 934 -17.24 -3.86 1.42
C ASP A 934 -16.72 -2.93 0.32
N LEU A 935 -15.46 -3.12 -0.10
CA LEU A 935 -14.84 -2.29 -1.15
C LEU A 935 -15.46 -2.43 -2.54
N ASN A 936 -16.12 -3.55 -2.85
CA ASN A 936 -16.73 -3.75 -4.16
C ASN A 936 -18.01 -2.94 -4.28
N LEU A 937 -18.84 -2.98 -3.23
CA LEU A 937 -20.10 -2.27 -3.17
C LEU A 937 -19.95 -0.83 -2.65
N ASN A 938 -18.81 -0.52 -2.01
CA ASN A 938 -18.62 0.68 -1.18
C ASN A 938 -19.73 0.84 -0.15
N GLU A 939 -20.17 -0.28 0.41
CA GLU A 939 -21.21 -0.34 1.43
C GLU A 939 -20.56 -0.59 2.80
N ILE A 940 -21.08 0.08 3.82
CA ILE A 940 -20.64 -0.06 5.19
C ILE A 940 -21.74 -0.74 5.99
N SER A 941 -21.38 -1.70 6.82
CA SER A 941 -22.27 -2.29 7.82
C SER A 941 -21.64 -2.19 9.20
N CYS A 942 -22.48 -2.27 10.23
CA CYS A 942 -22.04 -2.28 11.60
C CYS A 942 -22.71 -3.42 12.35
N THR A 943 -21.91 -4.17 13.10
CA THR A 943 -22.33 -5.31 13.90
C THR A 943 -21.97 -5.06 15.35
N ILE A 944 -22.93 -5.27 16.25
CA ILE A 944 -22.71 -5.26 17.69
C ILE A 944 -22.83 -6.68 18.22
N ASN A 945 -21.73 -7.18 18.79
CA ASN A 945 -21.69 -8.45 19.50
C ASN A 945 -21.62 -8.18 20.99
N ALA A 946 -22.50 -8.82 21.77
CA ALA A 946 -22.53 -8.63 23.21
C ALA A 946 -22.70 -9.94 23.96
N SER A 947 -22.15 -10.02 25.18
CA SER A 947 -22.25 -11.21 26.00
C SER A 947 -23.65 -11.38 26.59
N LEU A 948 -24.22 -12.59 26.42
CA LEU A 948 -25.50 -12.97 27.02
C LEU A 948 -25.43 -13.16 28.54
N ASP A 949 -24.22 -13.10 29.12
CA ASP A 949 -24.02 -13.07 30.57
C ASP A 949 -24.47 -11.72 31.16
N LEU A 950 -24.42 -10.64 30.37
CA LEU A 950 -24.71 -9.27 30.81
C LEU A 950 -25.91 -8.63 30.10
N PHE A 951 -26.16 -9.00 28.84
CA PHE A 951 -27.19 -8.39 28.00
C PHE A 951 -28.24 -9.42 27.53
N ASN A 952 -29.48 -8.97 27.37
CA ASN A 952 -30.51 -9.64 26.60
C ASN A 952 -30.43 -9.17 25.13
N ALA A 953 -30.81 -10.03 24.18
CA ALA A 953 -30.80 -9.70 22.75
C ALA A 953 -31.67 -8.48 22.41
N GLU A 954 -32.81 -8.30 23.09
CA GLU A 954 -33.67 -7.12 22.94
C GLU A 954 -32.96 -5.81 23.30
N THR A 955 -32.17 -5.82 24.38
CA THR A 955 -31.40 -4.65 24.82
C THR A 955 -30.32 -4.30 23.80
N VAL A 956 -29.60 -5.29 23.27
CA VAL A 956 -28.60 -5.08 22.21
C VAL A 956 -29.26 -4.56 20.93
N CYS A 957 -30.42 -5.08 20.56
CA CYS A 957 -31.19 -4.60 19.41
C CYS A 957 -31.56 -3.11 19.56
N ILE A 958 -32.02 -2.69 20.74
CA ILE A 958 -32.29 -1.28 21.04
C ILE A 958 -31.01 -0.45 20.95
N ILE A 959 -29.89 -0.89 21.54
CA ILE A 959 -28.58 -0.21 21.46
C ILE A 959 -28.16 -0.04 20.00
N THR A 960 -28.29 -1.08 19.17
CA THR A 960 -27.97 -1.04 17.74
C THR A 960 -28.86 -0.04 16.99
N GLN A 961 -30.17 -0.03 17.25
CA GLN A 961 -31.09 0.96 16.67
C GLN A 961 -30.72 2.40 17.07
N ARG A 962 -30.24 2.62 18.30
CA ARG A 962 -29.74 3.93 18.75
C ARG A 962 -28.52 4.34 17.96
N LEU A 963 -27.55 3.44 17.75
CA LEU A 963 -26.34 3.72 16.97
C LEU A 963 -26.69 4.05 15.51
N GLN A 964 -27.54 3.23 14.87
CA GLN A 964 -28.02 3.45 13.50
C GLN A 964 -28.71 4.81 13.37
N THR A 965 -29.65 5.13 14.26
CA THR A 965 -30.37 6.41 14.25
C THR A 965 -29.41 7.59 14.45
N THR A 966 -28.42 7.43 15.33
CA THR A 966 -27.41 8.46 15.60
C THR A 966 -26.54 8.75 14.37
N LEU A 967 -26.09 7.69 13.68
CA LEU A 967 -25.34 7.79 12.43
C LEU A 967 -26.18 8.48 11.35
N GLN A 968 -27.42 8.02 11.13
CA GLN A 968 -28.34 8.63 10.17
C GLN A 968 -28.56 10.11 10.45
N GLN A 969 -28.86 10.49 11.70
CA GLN A 969 -29.08 11.90 12.07
C GLN A 969 -27.83 12.76 11.85
N LYS A 970 -26.65 12.25 12.24
CA LYS A 970 -25.38 12.97 12.11
C LYS A 970 -24.99 13.22 10.65
N PHE A 971 -25.15 12.21 9.79
CA PHE A 971 -24.62 12.25 8.42
C PHE A 971 -25.66 12.66 7.37
N ALA A 972 -26.98 12.54 7.63
CA ALA A 972 -28.04 12.90 6.66
C ALA A 972 -28.18 14.41 6.35
N SER A 973 -27.33 15.30 6.89
CA SER A 973 -27.31 16.72 6.51
C SER A 973 -25.93 17.35 6.72
N PHE A 974 -25.18 17.44 5.61
CA PHE A 974 -23.72 17.66 5.53
C PHE A 974 -23.14 18.88 6.27
N ASP A 975 -23.94 19.86 6.73
CA ASP A 975 -23.41 21.15 7.22
C ASP A 975 -23.87 21.62 8.61
N ARG A 976 -24.94 21.08 9.22
CA ARG A 976 -25.52 21.70 10.44
C ARG A 976 -25.33 20.94 11.75
N GLN A 977 -25.00 19.64 11.73
CA GLN A 977 -24.90 18.84 12.96
C GLN A 977 -23.48 18.46 13.39
N ILE A 978 -22.51 18.44 12.46
CA ILE A 978 -21.12 18.02 12.76
C ILE A 978 -20.40 19.01 13.68
N ASN A 979 -20.74 20.31 13.57
CA ASN A 979 -20.17 21.37 14.41
C ASN A 979 -20.82 21.43 15.81
N LYS A 980 -21.83 20.60 16.09
CA LYS A 980 -22.42 20.56 17.43
C LYS A 980 -21.50 19.82 18.40
N PRO A 981 -21.48 20.24 19.67
CA PRO A 981 -20.70 19.57 20.69
C PRO A 981 -21.24 18.17 20.97
N ILE A 982 -20.36 17.25 21.37
CA ILE A 982 -20.71 15.84 21.63
C ILE A 982 -21.81 15.68 22.68
N TYR A 983 -21.89 16.56 23.69
CA TYR A 983 -22.94 16.47 24.71
C TYR A 983 -24.36 16.67 24.17
N GLU A 984 -24.52 17.33 23.01
CA GLU A 984 -25.83 17.52 22.36
C GLU A 984 -26.29 16.30 21.57
N LEU A 985 -25.46 15.24 21.49
CA LEU A 985 -25.83 14.01 20.82
C LEU A 985 -26.98 13.32 21.54
N SER A 986 -28.09 13.10 20.85
CA SER A 986 -29.24 12.37 21.37
C SER A 986 -29.22 10.94 20.87
N LEU A 987 -29.23 9.96 21.79
CA LEU A 987 -29.47 8.55 21.46
C LEU A 987 -30.96 8.17 21.48
N ALA A 988 -31.87 9.12 21.74
CA ALA A 988 -33.30 8.84 21.83
C ALA A 988 -33.88 8.43 20.46
N LEU A 989 -34.60 7.31 20.45
CA LEU A 989 -35.33 6.86 19.26
C LEU A 989 -36.55 7.76 19.02
N SER A 990 -37.01 7.84 17.77
CA SER A 990 -38.17 8.68 17.41
C SER A 990 -39.43 8.36 18.23
N SER A 991 -39.65 7.09 18.56
CA SER A 991 -40.75 6.64 19.42
C SER A 991 -40.63 7.18 20.85
N GLU A 992 -39.41 7.24 21.39
CA GLU A 992 -39.13 7.76 22.73
C GLU A 992 -39.25 9.28 22.78
N GLN A 993 -38.80 9.97 21.73
CA GLN A 993 -39.02 11.42 21.59
C GLN A 993 -40.51 11.75 21.58
N TYR A 994 -41.31 10.98 20.84
CA TYR A 994 -42.78 11.11 20.85
C TYR A 994 -43.37 10.80 22.23
N LEU A 995 -42.89 9.76 22.92
CA LEU A 995 -43.33 9.43 24.27
C LEU A 995 -43.02 10.59 25.24
N MET A 996 -41.80 11.14 25.21
CA MET A 996 -41.40 12.29 26.03
C MET A 996 -42.27 13.51 25.75
N GLN A 997 -42.60 13.79 24.48
CA GLN A 997 -43.53 14.86 24.12
C GLN A 997 -44.95 14.58 24.65
N SER A 998 -45.42 13.33 24.55
CA SER A 998 -46.75 12.94 25.03
C SER A 998 -46.89 13.10 26.55
N LEU A 999 -45.86 12.72 27.32
CA LEU A 999 -45.82 12.87 28.77
C LEU A 999 -45.77 14.34 29.20
N ASN A 1000 -45.16 15.20 28.38
CA ASN A 1000 -45.03 16.64 28.63
C ASN A 1000 -46.20 17.48 28.08
N ASN A 1001 -47.18 16.87 27.42
CA ASN A 1001 -48.38 17.57 26.91
C ASN A 1001 -49.37 17.90 28.04
N THR A 1002 -48.92 18.71 28.99
CA THR A 1002 -49.65 19.13 30.19
C THR A 1002 -50.27 20.53 30.04
N GLN A 1003 -50.18 21.13 28.84
CA GLN A 1003 -50.77 22.44 28.57
C GLN A 1003 -52.30 22.36 28.58
N ILE A 1004 -52.90 22.85 29.66
CA ILE A 1004 -54.33 23.06 29.77
C ILE A 1004 -54.61 24.54 29.50
N SER A 1005 -55.48 24.83 28.53
CA SER A 1005 -55.88 26.21 28.22
C SER A 1005 -56.74 26.78 29.34
N PHE A 1006 -56.22 27.79 30.04
CA PHE A 1006 -57.02 28.58 30.99
C PHE A 1006 -57.74 29.71 30.24
N PRO A 1007 -59.00 30.03 30.59
CA PRO A 1007 -59.73 31.14 29.96
C PRO A 1007 -58.95 32.46 30.07
N SER A 1008 -58.69 33.11 28.94
CA SER A 1008 -57.92 34.37 28.87
C SER A 1008 -58.57 35.54 29.62
N SER A 1009 -59.88 35.44 29.90
CA SER A 1009 -60.62 36.38 30.74
C SER A 1009 -60.33 36.25 32.24
N LEU A 1010 -59.68 35.16 32.67
CA LEU A 1010 -59.35 34.84 34.05
C LEU A 1010 -57.83 34.86 34.25
N THR A 1011 -57.21 36.01 33.99
CA THR A 1011 -55.76 36.22 34.18
C THR A 1011 -55.29 36.06 35.63
N CYS A 1012 -56.19 36.22 36.61
CA CYS A 1012 -55.89 36.04 38.02
C CYS A 1012 -57.07 35.34 38.73
N ILE A 1013 -56.79 34.60 39.80
CA ILE A 1013 -57.80 33.87 40.58
C ILE A 1013 -58.92 34.83 41.06
N HIS A 1014 -58.58 36.06 41.44
CA HIS A 1014 -59.58 37.04 41.88
C HIS A 1014 -60.55 37.47 40.77
N HIS A 1015 -60.17 37.41 39.48
CA HIS A 1015 -61.11 37.62 38.37
C HIS A 1015 -62.18 36.52 38.33
N ALA A 1016 -61.79 35.27 38.61
CA ALA A 1016 -62.73 34.15 38.67
C ALA A 1016 -63.69 34.31 39.85
N PHE A 1017 -63.15 34.76 41.00
CA PHE A 1017 -63.95 35.12 42.16
C PHE A 1017 -64.96 36.23 41.83
N VAL A 1018 -64.53 37.36 41.26
CA VAL A 1018 -65.41 38.47 40.87
C VAL A 1018 -66.46 38.03 39.85
N TYR A 1019 -66.09 37.19 38.88
CA TYR A 1019 -67.05 36.62 37.93
C TYR A 1019 -68.15 35.80 38.64
N GLN A 1020 -67.78 34.96 39.62
CA GLN A 1020 -68.76 34.23 40.42
C GLN A 1020 -69.63 35.16 41.27
N VAL A 1021 -69.07 36.23 41.85
CA VAL A 1021 -69.85 37.24 42.59
C VAL A 1021 -70.90 37.91 41.70
N MET A 1022 -70.52 38.29 40.47
CA MET A 1022 -71.44 38.92 39.52
C MET A 1022 -72.54 37.96 39.06
N LYS A 1023 -72.21 36.68 38.86
CA LYS A 1023 -73.16 35.66 38.38
C LYS A 1023 -74.08 35.13 39.49
N HIS A 1024 -73.58 35.06 40.73
CA HIS A 1024 -74.24 34.42 41.86
C HIS A 1024 -74.05 35.20 43.18
N PRO A 1025 -74.49 36.48 43.26
CA PRO A 1025 -74.15 37.36 44.37
C PRO A 1025 -74.66 36.87 45.73
N GLN A 1026 -75.87 36.28 45.76
CA GLN A 1026 -76.56 35.83 46.97
C GLN A 1026 -76.25 34.37 47.34
N LYS A 1027 -75.41 33.67 46.57
CA LYS A 1027 -75.00 32.31 46.95
C LYS A 1027 -74.01 32.37 48.09
N LEU A 1028 -74.09 31.41 48.99
CA LEU A 1028 -73.12 31.18 50.05
C LEU A 1028 -71.72 30.98 49.45
N ALA A 1029 -70.75 31.77 49.91
CA ALA A 1029 -69.36 31.72 49.47
C ALA A 1029 -68.44 31.09 50.53
N VAL A 1030 -68.63 31.48 51.80
CA VAL A 1030 -67.87 30.98 52.95
C VAL A 1030 -68.83 30.80 54.12
N GLU A 1031 -68.65 29.71 54.85
CA GLU A 1031 -69.39 29.38 56.07
C GLU A 1031 -68.39 28.99 57.15
N LEU A 1032 -68.55 29.55 58.34
CA LEU A 1032 -67.77 29.24 59.52
C LEU A 1032 -68.71 29.25 60.72
N ASP A 1033 -68.96 28.06 61.27
CA ASP A 1033 -69.95 27.82 62.34
C ASP A 1033 -71.33 28.42 62.01
N ASP A 1034 -71.85 29.31 62.87
CA ASP A 1034 -73.15 29.97 62.68
C ASP A 1034 -73.09 31.21 61.77
N GLN A 1035 -71.90 31.55 61.25
CA GLN A 1035 -71.69 32.71 60.38
C GLN A 1035 -71.54 32.28 58.92
N SER A 1036 -72.26 32.98 58.05
CA SER A 1036 -72.24 32.72 56.61
C SER A 1036 -72.11 34.04 55.85
N LEU A 1037 -71.30 34.02 54.79
CA LEU A 1037 -71.14 35.15 53.88
C LEU A 1037 -71.53 34.74 52.47
N ALA A 1038 -72.46 35.48 51.88
CA ALA A 1038 -72.73 35.40 50.46
C ALA A 1038 -71.56 35.98 49.64
N TYR A 1039 -71.45 35.60 48.37
CA TYR A 1039 -70.39 36.11 47.48
C TYR A 1039 -70.31 37.64 47.45
N CYS A 1040 -71.44 38.35 47.44
CA CYS A 1040 -71.43 39.82 47.45
C CYS A 1040 -70.91 40.42 48.77
N GLU A 1041 -71.21 39.78 49.89
CA GLU A 1041 -70.76 40.22 51.22
C GLU A 1041 -69.26 39.96 51.39
N LEU A 1042 -68.78 38.80 50.94
CA LEU A 1042 -67.35 38.50 50.93
C LEU A 1042 -66.57 39.47 50.03
N LEU A 1043 -67.08 39.81 48.84
CA LEU A 1043 -66.44 40.81 47.97
C LEU A 1043 -66.36 42.18 48.65
N HIS A 1044 -67.39 42.59 49.39
CA HIS A 1044 -67.37 43.83 50.14
C HIS A 1044 -66.23 43.87 51.15
N TYR A 1045 -66.07 42.83 51.97
CA TYR A 1045 -64.97 42.77 52.95
C TYR A 1045 -63.59 42.71 52.29
N VAL A 1046 -63.44 41.96 51.19
CA VAL A 1046 -62.19 41.92 50.41
C VAL A 1046 -61.84 43.31 49.86
N GLN A 1047 -62.82 44.06 49.35
CA GLN A 1047 -62.60 45.42 48.84
C GLN A 1047 -62.21 46.39 49.95
N VAL A 1048 -62.90 46.34 51.11
CA VAL A 1048 -62.58 47.17 52.27
C VAL A 1048 -61.15 46.93 52.73
N LEU A 1049 -60.75 45.66 52.87
CA LEU A 1049 -59.40 45.27 53.26
C LEU A 1049 -58.37 45.71 52.20
N SER A 1050 -58.66 45.47 50.91
CA SER A 1050 -57.75 45.84 49.83
C SER A 1050 -57.50 47.35 49.77
N VAL A 1051 -58.54 48.17 49.94
CA VAL A 1051 -58.44 49.63 49.95
C VAL A 1051 -57.70 50.13 51.19
N SER A 1052 -57.96 49.56 52.36
CA SER A 1052 -57.19 49.88 53.59
C SER A 1052 -55.71 49.53 53.40
N LEU A 1053 -55.39 48.34 52.89
CA LEU A 1053 -54.02 47.93 52.62
C LEU A 1053 -53.30 48.85 51.64
N ILE A 1054 -53.94 49.28 50.54
CA ILE A 1054 -53.36 50.19 49.55
C ILE A 1054 -53.18 51.62 50.10
N ASN A 1055 -54.13 52.09 50.91
CA ASN A 1055 -54.09 53.46 51.42
C ASN A 1055 -53.15 53.61 52.62
N GLU A 1056 -53.08 52.61 53.49
CA GLU A 1056 -52.24 52.63 54.70
C GLU A 1056 -50.81 52.17 54.42
N TYR A 1057 -50.61 51.33 53.40
CA TYR A 1057 -49.30 50.76 53.04
C TYR A 1057 -49.09 50.80 51.52
N PRO A 1058 -47.90 51.15 51.00
CA PRO A 1058 -47.63 51.20 49.56
C PRO A 1058 -47.40 49.78 48.99
N VAL A 1059 -48.42 48.92 49.04
CA VAL A 1059 -48.32 47.53 48.59
C VAL A 1059 -48.20 47.47 47.06
N LEU A 1060 -47.08 46.97 46.56
CA LEU A 1060 -46.79 46.82 45.13
C LEU A 1060 -46.87 45.35 44.69
N PRO A 1061 -47.16 45.06 43.40
CA PRO A 1061 -47.09 43.69 42.87
C PRO A 1061 -45.74 43.02 43.17
N GLY A 1062 -45.77 41.79 43.68
CA GLY A 1062 -44.58 41.03 44.07
C GLY A 1062 -44.12 41.24 45.52
N GLN A 1063 -44.75 42.15 46.28
CA GLN A 1063 -44.47 42.30 47.71
C GLN A 1063 -45.14 41.21 48.55
N ILE A 1064 -44.43 40.73 49.56
CA ILE A 1064 -44.91 39.74 50.51
C ILE A 1064 -45.68 40.46 51.63
N VAL A 1065 -46.97 40.16 51.78
CA VAL A 1065 -47.80 40.65 52.89
C VAL A 1065 -48.00 39.48 53.86
N CYS A 1066 -47.40 39.57 55.05
CA CYS A 1066 -47.55 38.54 56.08
C CYS A 1066 -48.88 38.73 56.82
N GLY A 1067 -49.79 37.76 56.69
CA GLY A 1067 -51.01 37.70 57.49
C GLY A 1067 -50.82 36.83 58.73
N CYS A 1068 -50.90 37.41 59.92
CA CYS A 1068 -50.97 36.65 61.18
C CYS A 1068 -52.40 36.73 61.70
N PHE A 1069 -53.22 35.76 61.31
CA PHE A 1069 -54.60 35.65 61.75
C PHE A 1069 -54.65 34.76 62.99
N ILE A 1070 -55.10 35.29 64.13
CA ILE A 1070 -55.39 34.47 65.31
C ILE A 1070 -56.79 33.90 65.07
N THR A 1071 -56.89 32.56 65.04
CA THR A 1071 -58.16 31.83 64.98
C THR A 1071 -59.02 32.08 66.19
#